data_AF-A0A0B8P0E7-F1
#
_entry.id   AF-A0A0B8P0E7-F1
#
_cell.length_a   1.000
_cell.length_b   1.000
_cell.length_c   1.000
_cell.angle_alpha   90.00
_cell.angle_beta   90.00
_cell.angle_gamma   90.00
#
_symmetry.space_group_name_H-M   'P 1'
#
loop_
_entity.id
_entity.type
_entity.pdbx_description
1 polymer ?
#
loop_
_entity_poly.entity_id
_entity_poly.type
_entity_poly.pdbx_seq_one_letter_code
_entity_poly.pdbx_strand_id
1 'polypeptide(L)'
;MRAKLQSNLLISLFIFLVSFSVRAEFTYDINDEPEVDEVALTIASEIEKIPEPLFMSADDRTKVDQLLNAVIREQAEDSERFATELRAYRKDSTEENWRIAEKTWLTLAHLGGSKEKLINLARTSTRDMVTGFGPSGVTQFKLEWYITRLNGEFLVHWQIRSFKGLIKDIFISPIPVIWAGLKVLFIYFALTWWLANSKRLIEVFRKTQLELNQKPPLWIRLLWYISKANRAIAVLIAITLSLRVLATIPSLSQLIVLEIFTWWVLGGSIAISFILEFAYRNSRSSSKEIVALRLSTIRWYVWSFIVVGVILQISHRTVGKGTIYHWISTLVFVWFVLISIRVLKKWRPIIFRRLEKMQEKPVWVTWAERNKETFLLNIPASVIGIIYIMVVTCQGMVVSKLSTYTFFSQGLAYLFKIEVAKQNESEAQAQNLVRIRGDEAFQYVTPGHEDSTLIDYARDEFKNISKYVLSNNPAVCVVSGERGIGTTTFLKQLLHKVKNATPIYLNCPYAGYSELIQEFAEQLGLERDAGEIQILTHLRKSEESYLIALDNGQRLVKPMVGGLTGLIKFTNLLRRSKKNHRAVLAVEKASWRFVDRARGERLLFDWVTFLPRWNEQQVAELLESRINQGERKSRLL
;
A
#
# COMPACT_ATOMS: atom_id res chain seq x y z
N MET A 1 10.07 -23.13 -41.79
CA MET A 1 9.68 -22.23 -42.90
C MET A 1 8.16 -22.05 -43.01
N ARG A 2 7.34 -23.12 -43.02
CA ARG A 2 5.86 -23.04 -43.07
C ARG A 2 5.19 -22.19 -41.97
N ALA A 3 5.66 -22.23 -40.71
CA ALA A 3 5.10 -21.41 -39.62
C ALA A 3 5.41 -19.90 -39.76
N LYS A 4 6.55 -19.55 -40.37
CA LYS A 4 6.92 -18.16 -40.67
C LYS A 4 6.10 -17.60 -41.84
N LEU A 5 5.81 -18.44 -42.84
CA LEU A 5 4.94 -18.09 -43.95
C LEU A 5 3.48 -17.87 -43.51
N GLN A 6 2.95 -18.74 -42.62
CA GLN A 6 1.61 -18.57 -42.06
C GLN A 6 1.48 -17.32 -41.17
N SER A 7 2.51 -17.02 -40.37
CA SER A 7 2.56 -15.78 -39.58
C SER A 7 2.54 -14.54 -40.46
N ASN A 8 3.33 -14.51 -41.54
CA ASN A 8 3.39 -13.37 -42.45
C ASN A 8 2.10 -13.22 -43.27
N LEU A 9 1.46 -14.33 -43.64
CA LEU A 9 0.16 -14.31 -44.34
C LEU A 9 -0.96 -13.78 -43.43
N LEU A 10 -0.99 -14.18 -42.15
CA LEU A 10 -1.91 -13.66 -41.15
C LEU A 10 -1.69 -12.17 -40.86
N ILE A 11 -0.44 -11.71 -40.83
CA ILE A 11 -0.09 -10.29 -40.66
C ILE A 11 -0.49 -9.48 -41.90
N SER A 12 -0.24 -9.97 -43.11
CA SER A 12 -0.70 -9.32 -44.34
C SER A 12 -2.23 -9.30 -44.43
N LEU A 13 -2.92 -10.37 -44.03
CA LEU A 13 -4.39 -10.41 -43.97
C LEU A 13 -4.93 -9.44 -42.91
N PHE A 14 -4.25 -9.33 -41.76
CA PHE A 14 -4.57 -8.36 -40.72
C PHE A 14 -4.42 -6.92 -41.20
N ILE A 15 -3.32 -6.61 -41.89
CA ILE A 15 -3.10 -5.29 -42.51
C ILE A 15 -4.17 -5.05 -43.58
N PHE A 16 -4.48 -6.03 -44.43
CA PHE A 16 -5.49 -5.88 -45.48
C PHE A 16 -6.92 -5.64 -44.91
N LEU A 17 -7.28 -6.34 -43.82
CA LEU A 17 -8.58 -6.18 -43.15
C LEU A 17 -8.71 -4.87 -42.35
N VAL A 18 -7.60 -4.36 -41.81
CA VAL A 18 -7.57 -3.11 -41.02
C VAL A 18 -7.43 -1.88 -41.94
N SER A 19 -6.71 -1.99 -43.06
CA SER A 19 -6.42 -0.87 -43.97
C SER A 19 -7.55 -0.55 -44.96
N PHE A 20 -8.41 -1.51 -45.30
CA PHE A 20 -9.57 -1.24 -46.17
C PHE A 20 -10.78 -0.79 -45.35
N SER A 21 -10.83 0.53 -45.13
CA SER A 21 -12.09 1.26 -45.02
C SER A 21 -12.71 1.26 -46.41
N VAL A 22 -13.59 0.30 -46.72
CA VAL A 22 -14.47 0.44 -47.88
C VAL A 22 -15.39 1.62 -47.56
N ARG A 23 -14.98 2.82 -47.96
CA ARG A 23 -15.83 4.01 -47.97
C ARG A 23 -16.76 3.89 -49.18
N ALA A 24 -17.68 2.93 -49.10
CA ALA A 24 -18.98 3.16 -49.70
C ALA A 24 -19.71 4.05 -48.69
N GLU A 25 -19.42 5.35 -48.76
CA GLU A 25 -20.17 6.34 -48.01
C GLU A 25 -21.59 6.23 -48.55
N PHE A 26 -22.53 5.77 -47.73
CA PHE A 26 -23.94 5.94 -48.01
C PHE A 26 -24.24 7.44 -47.85
N THR A 27 -23.72 8.26 -48.76
CA THR A 27 -24.18 9.63 -48.94
C THR A 27 -25.53 9.53 -49.65
N TYR A 28 -26.56 9.23 -48.88
CA TYR A 28 -27.86 9.84 -49.18
C TYR A 28 -27.71 11.31 -48.85
N ASP A 29 -27.13 12.05 -49.79
CA ASP A 29 -27.23 13.51 -49.81
C ASP A 29 -28.63 13.83 -50.30
N ILE A 30 -29.55 14.03 -49.35
CA ILE A 30 -30.79 14.76 -49.59
C ILE A 30 -30.89 15.73 -48.42
N ASN A 31 -30.55 16.98 -48.71
CA ASN A 31 -30.83 18.18 -47.96
C ASN A 31 -32.09 18.06 -47.11
N ASP A 32 -32.03 18.71 -45.93
CA ASP A 32 -33.09 18.87 -44.92
C ASP A 32 -32.92 17.94 -43.71
N GLU A 33 -31.77 18.07 -43.02
CA GLU A 33 -31.64 17.60 -41.62
C GLU A 33 -32.72 18.31 -40.78
N PRO A 34 -33.46 17.61 -39.91
CA PRO A 34 -34.51 18.22 -39.11
C PRO A 34 -33.94 19.32 -38.22
N GLU A 35 -34.30 20.57 -38.53
CA GLU A 35 -33.81 21.75 -37.81
C GLU A 35 -34.51 21.89 -36.46
N VAL A 36 -33.71 22.13 -35.42
CA VAL A 36 -34.15 22.45 -34.05
C VAL A 36 -34.99 23.73 -34.06
N ASP A 37 -35.99 23.82 -33.19
CA ASP A 37 -36.83 25.01 -33.10
C ASP A 37 -36.01 26.29 -32.79
N GLU A 38 -36.37 27.42 -33.41
CA GLU A 38 -35.63 28.68 -33.33
C GLU A 38 -35.55 29.19 -31.87
N VAL A 39 -36.59 28.94 -31.08
CA VAL A 39 -36.66 29.28 -29.65
C VAL A 39 -35.57 28.55 -28.86
N ALA A 40 -35.32 27.28 -29.14
CA ALA A 40 -34.27 26.52 -28.44
C ALA A 40 -32.85 27.01 -28.84
N LEU A 41 -32.66 27.40 -30.10
CA LEU A 41 -31.39 27.96 -30.60
C LEU A 41 -31.10 29.35 -30.03
N THR A 42 -32.10 30.23 -29.95
CA THR A 42 -31.95 31.56 -29.35
C THR A 42 -31.57 31.45 -27.87
N ILE A 43 -32.25 30.61 -27.10
CA ILE A 43 -31.91 30.33 -25.71
C ILE A 43 -30.47 29.81 -25.58
N ALA A 44 -30.05 28.86 -26.42
CA ALA A 44 -28.68 28.33 -26.38
C ALA A 44 -27.64 29.44 -26.64
N SER A 45 -27.89 30.31 -27.61
CA SER A 45 -27.03 31.45 -27.92
C SER A 45 -26.96 32.48 -26.78
N GLU A 46 -28.04 32.64 -26.02
CA GLU A 46 -28.06 33.53 -24.85
C GLU A 46 -27.27 32.95 -23.68
N ILE A 47 -27.29 31.63 -23.50
CA ILE A 47 -26.51 30.93 -22.47
C ILE A 47 -25.00 31.07 -22.73
N GLU A 48 -24.56 31.02 -23.99
CA GLU A 48 -23.15 31.18 -24.34
C GLU A 48 -22.61 32.58 -24.06
N LYS A 49 -23.48 33.59 -23.98
CA LYS A 49 -23.12 34.97 -23.62
C LYS A 49 -22.93 35.15 -22.11
N ILE A 50 -23.29 34.16 -21.28
CA ILE A 50 -23.19 34.27 -19.82
C ILE A 50 -21.72 34.04 -19.41
N PRO A 51 -21.11 34.96 -18.63
CA PRO A 51 -19.73 34.82 -18.19
C PRO A 51 -19.56 33.63 -17.23
N GLU A 52 -18.33 33.14 -17.08
CA GLU A 52 -18.02 32.05 -16.15
C GLU A 52 -18.42 32.40 -14.70
N PRO A 53 -18.76 31.41 -13.84
CA PRO A 53 -19.28 31.64 -12.49
C PRO A 53 -18.49 32.60 -11.60
N LEU A 54 -17.16 32.68 -11.82
CA LEU A 54 -16.26 33.56 -11.07
C LEU A 54 -16.40 35.05 -11.46
N PHE A 55 -16.92 35.34 -12.66
CA PHE A 55 -17.07 36.69 -13.22
C PHE A 55 -18.53 37.16 -13.32
N MET A 56 -19.48 36.35 -12.84
CA MET A 56 -20.91 36.68 -12.90
C MET A 56 -21.31 37.81 -11.94
N SER A 57 -21.98 38.83 -12.46
CA SER A 57 -22.65 39.87 -11.67
C SER A 57 -23.98 39.37 -11.07
N ALA A 58 -24.61 40.20 -10.24
CA ALA A 58 -25.95 39.90 -9.69
C ALA A 58 -27.01 39.82 -10.80
N ASP A 59 -26.89 40.65 -11.84
CA ASP A 59 -27.80 40.71 -12.98
C ASP A 59 -27.66 39.47 -13.86
N ASP A 60 -26.43 38.99 -14.09
CA ASP A 60 -26.17 37.74 -14.81
C ASP A 60 -26.84 36.55 -14.12
N ARG A 61 -26.83 36.53 -12.78
CA ARG A 61 -27.49 35.47 -12.01
C ARG A 61 -29.01 35.53 -12.12
N THR A 62 -29.59 36.73 -12.12
CA THR A 62 -31.03 36.91 -12.35
C THR A 62 -31.41 36.47 -13.76
N LYS A 63 -30.56 36.77 -14.75
CA LYS A 63 -30.73 36.31 -16.13
C LYS A 63 -30.68 34.78 -16.24
N VAL A 64 -29.77 34.12 -15.53
CA VAL A 64 -29.73 32.64 -15.44
C VAL A 64 -31.05 32.09 -14.89
N ASP A 65 -31.58 32.67 -13.81
CA ASP A 65 -32.84 32.21 -13.21
C ASP A 65 -34.03 32.42 -14.17
N GLN A 66 -34.07 33.54 -14.91
CA GLN A 66 -35.08 33.81 -15.93
C GLN A 66 -35.01 32.82 -17.10
N LEU A 67 -33.81 32.59 -17.64
CA LEU A 67 -33.58 31.64 -18.73
C LEU A 67 -33.90 30.20 -18.29
N LEU A 68 -33.59 29.82 -17.04
CA LEU A 68 -33.91 28.51 -16.51
C LEU A 68 -35.43 28.29 -16.45
N ASN A 69 -36.19 29.28 -15.99
CA ASN A 69 -37.65 29.22 -15.98
C ASN A 69 -38.25 29.19 -17.39
N ALA A 70 -37.68 29.96 -18.33
CA ALA A 70 -38.09 29.92 -19.73
C ALA A 70 -37.89 28.52 -20.31
N VAL A 71 -36.69 27.94 -20.18
CA VAL A 71 -36.39 26.58 -20.66
C VAL A 71 -37.34 25.55 -20.07
N ILE A 72 -37.61 25.62 -18.76
CA ILE A 72 -38.52 24.70 -18.09
C ILE A 72 -39.94 24.76 -18.68
N ARG A 73 -40.41 25.97 -19.01
CA ARG A 73 -41.74 26.18 -19.61
C ARG A 73 -41.78 25.65 -21.03
N GLU A 74 -40.79 26.00 -21.86
CA GLU A 74 -40.69 25.51 -23.25
C GLU A 74 -40.60 23.98 -23.27
N GLN A 75 -39.82 23.37 -22.36
CA GLN A 75 -39.76 21.90 -22.22
C GLN A 75 -41.11 21.27 -21.91
N ALA A 76 -41.94 21.91 -21.08
CA ALA A 76 -43.26 21.39 -20.74
C ALA A 76 -44.19 21.43 -21.96
N GLU A 77 -44.18 22.54 -22.71
CA GLU A 77 -44.98 22.69 -23.93
C GLU A 77 -44.55 21.71 -25.02
N ASP A 78 -43.25 21.64 -25.32
CA ASP A 78 -42.69 20.75 -26.33
C ASP A 78 -42.87 19.27 -25.95
N SER A 79 -42.95 18.93 -24.65
CA SER A 79 -43.22 17.56 -24.24
C SER A 79 -44.63 17.09 -24.60
N GLU A 80 -45.63 17.97 -24.53
CA GLU A 80 -47.00 17.65 -24.94
C GLU A 80 -47.16 17.65 -26.46
N ARG A 81 -46.45 18.57 -27.14
CA ARG A 81 -46.34 18.58 -28.61
C ARG A 81 -45.74 17.27 -29.10
N PHE A 82 -44.62 16.85 -28.52
CA PHE A 82 -43.95 15.59 -28.86
C PHE A 82 -44.84 14.37 -28.63
N ALA A 83 -45.58 14.33 -27.52
CA ALA A 83 -46.53 13.26 -27.25
C ALA A 83 -47.64 13.18 -28.32
N THR A 84 -48.08 14.31 -28.84
CA THR A 84 -49.11 14.40 -29.88
C THR A 84 -48.56 13.92 -31.23
N GLU A 85 -47.37 14.37 -31.59
CA GLU A 85 -46.69 14.00 -32.84
C GLU A 85 -46.32 12.51 -32.87
N LEU A 86 -45.85 11.97 -31.74
CA LEU A 86 -45.56 10.53 -31.62
C LEU A 86 -46.84 9.69 -31.74
N ARG A 87 -47.98 10.17 -31.23
CA ARG A 87 -49.29 9.54 -31.45
C ARG A 87 -49.75 9.64 -32.90
N ALA A 88 -49.47 10.76 -33.58
CA ALA A 88 -49.77 10.94 -35.00
C ALA A 88 -48.99 9.94 -35.85
N TYR A 89 -47.68 9.81 -35.62
CA TYR A 89 -46.83 8.81 -36.27
C TYR A 89 -47.29 7.36 -36.00
N ARG A 90 -47.78 7.07 -34.79
CA ARG A 90 -48.33 5.74 -34.47
C ARG A 90 -49.59 5.42 -35.28
N LYS A 91 -50.43 6.43 -35.52
CA LYS A 91 -51.67 6.27 -36.31
C LYS A 91 -51.37 6.18 -37.81
N ASP A 92 -50.41 6.97 -38.28
CA ASP A 92 -49.99 7.03 -39.67
C ASP A 92 -48.47 7.12 -39.78
N SER A 93 -47.84 5.99 -40.14
CA SER A 93 -46.38 5.83 -40.16
C SER A 93 -45.74 6.41 -41.43
N THR A 94 -46.09 7.64 -41.77
CA THR A 94 -45.55 8.40 -42.90
C THR A 94 -44.20 9.04 -42.55
N GLU A 95 -43.41 9.34 -43.59
CA GLU A 95 -42.12 10.01 -43.45
C GLU A 95 -42.27 11.40 -42.81
N GLU A 96 -43.33 12.12 -43.17
CA GLU A 96 -43.62 13.46 -42.67
C GLU A 96 -43.88 13.46 -41.17
N ASN A 97 -44.77 12.58 -40.69
CA ASN A 97 -45.06 12.46 -39.25
C ASN A 97 -43.83 12.02 -38.45
N TRP A 98 -42.93 11.22 -39.05
CA TRP A 98 -41.67 10.86 -38.44
C TRP A 98 -40.74 12.08 -38.29
N ARG A 99 -40.59 12.86 -39.36
CA ARG A 99 -39.72 14.06 -39.37
C ARG A 99 -40.18 15.12 -38.37
N ILE A 100 -41.49 15.33 -38.25
CA ILE A 100 -42.07 16.24 -37.25
C ILE A 100 -41.72 15.76 -35.84
N ALA A 101 -41.93 14.47 -35.54
CA ALA A 101 -41.58 13.90 -34.24
C ALA A 101 -40.06 13.94 -33.95
N GLU A 102 -39.23 13.73 -34.97
CA GLU A 102 -37.77 13.80 -34.87
C GLU A 102 -37.28 15.22 -34.59
N LYS A 103 -37.87 16.24 -35.23
CA LYS A 103 -37.61 17.65 -34.94
C LYS A 103 -37.89 17.97 -33.48
N THR A 104 -39.07 17.63 -32.96
CA THR A 104 -39.42 17.93 -31.57
C THR A 104 -38.58 17.13 -30.57
N TRP A 105 -38.19 15.90 -30.92
CA TRP A 105 -37.23 15.11 -30.13
C TRP A 105 -35.86 15.81 -30.03
N LEU A 106 -35.33 16.33 -31.13
CA LEU A 106 -34.08 17.11 -31.15
C LEU A 106 -34.21 18.40 -30.34
N THR A 107 -35.32 19.13 -30.49
CA THR A 107 -35.60 20.34 -29.70
C THR A 107 -35.60 20.07 -28.21
N LEU A 108 -36.28 19.00 -27.76
CA LEU A 108 -36.29 18.59 -26.35
C LEU A 108 -34.89 18.21 -25.85
N ALA A 109 -34.07 17.54 -26.67
CA ALA A 109 -32.69 17.21 -26.33
C ALA A 109 -31.82 18.47 -26.16
N HIS A 110 -31.97 19.46 -27.05
CA HIS A 110 -31.28 20.75 -26.97
C HIS A 110 -31.70 21.54 -25.74
N LEU A 111 -33.00 21.66 -25.46
CA LEU A 111 -33.52 22.29 -24.25
C LEU A 111 -33.02 21.58 -22.99
N GLY A 112 -32.92 20.24 -23.02
CA GLY A 112 -32.31 19.44 -21.95
C GLY A 112 -30.86 19.81 -21.66
N GLY A 113 -30.05 19.96 -22.71
CA GLY A 113 -28.66 20.44 -22.58
C GLY A 113 -28.56 21.86 -22.04
N SER A 114 -29.42 22.77 -22.51
CA SER A 114 -29.52 24.15 -22.02
C SER A 114 -29.91 24.21 -20.54
N LYS A 115 -30.89 23.39 -20.12
CA LYS A 115 -31.29 23.24 -18.70
C LYS A 115 -30.12 22.75 -17.85
N GLU A 116 -29.38 21.73 -18.27
CA GLU A 116 -28.20 21.25 -17.52
C GLU A 116 -27.15 22.35 -17.34
N LYS A 117 -26.83 23.11 -18.39
CA LYS A 117 -25.88 24.23 -18.31
C LYS A 117 -26.37 25.28 -17.31
N LEU A 118 -27.62 25.70 -17.40
CA LEU A 118 -28.22 26.70 -16.51
C LEU A 118 -28.30 26.25 -15.05
N ILE A 119 -28.61 24.98 -14.78
CA ILE A 119 -28.60 24.40 -13.43
C ILE A 119 -27.20 24.49 -12.79
N ASN A 120 -26.14 24.33 -13.57
CA ASN A 120 -24.77 24.45 -13.08
C ASN A 120 -24.35 25.92 -12.82
N LEU A 121 -24.93 26.87 -13.55
CA LEU A 121 -24.68 28.31 -13.38
C LEU A 121 -25.58 28.96 -12.31
N ALA A 122 -26.72 28.33 -11.98
CA ALA A 122 -27.70 28.85 -11.05
C ALA A 122 -27.17 28.89 -9.59
N ARG A 123 -27.75 29.77 -8.78
CA ARG A 123 -27.46 29.83 -7.34
C ARG A 123 -27.88 28.52 -6.67
N THR A 124 -27.22 28.15 -5.57
CA THR A 124 -27.56 26.94 -4.80
C THR A 124 -29.04 26.88 -4.43
N SER A 125 -29.66 28.03 -4.07
CA SER A 125 -31.08 28.10 -3.76
C SER A 125 -31.99 27.77 -4.95
N THR A 126 -31.71 28.36 -6.13
CA THR A 126 -32.50 28.09 -7.35
C THR A 126 -32.29 26.66 -7.82
N ARG A 127 -31.05 26.18 -7.77
CA ARG A 127 -30.71 24.79 -8.09
C ARG A 127 -31.48 23.83 -7.19
N ASP A 128 -31.41 24.00 -5.87
CA ASP A 128 -32.08 23.12 -4.91
C ASP A 128 -33.61 23.19 -5.03
N MET A 129 -34.18 24.31 -5.47
CA MET A 129 -35.61 24.41 -5.78
C MET A 129 -36.01 23.52 -6.96
N VAL A 130 -35.18 23.43 -8.01
CA VAL A 130 -35.44 22.66 -9.24
C VAL A 130 -35.04 21.19 -9.08
N THR A 131 -33.94 20.89 -8.39
CA THR A 131 -33.37 19.54 -8.26
C THR A 131 -33.69 18.86 -6.92
N GLY A 132 -34.19 19.60 -5.93
CA GLY A 132 -34.49 19.08 -4.60
C GLY A 132 -35.78 18.26 -4.52
N PHE A 133 -36.16 17.86 -3.30
CA PHE A 133 -37.37 17.09 -3.02
C PHE A 133 -38.62 17.97 -2.76
N GLY A 134 -38.51 19.29 -2.98
CA GLY A 134 -39.63 20.23 -2.80
C GLY A 134 -40.68 20.16 -3.93
N PRO A 135 -41.79 20.92 -3.83
CA PRO A 135 -42.88 20.88 -4.81
C PRO A 135 -42.42 21.11 -6.26
N SER A 136 -41.58 22.12 -6.49
CA SER A 136 -41.00 22.40 -7.81
C SER A 136 -40.08 21.28 -8.31
N GLY A 137 -39.33 20.65 -7.42
CA GLY A 137 -38.53 19.48 -7.78
C GLY A 137 -39.37 18.27 -8.16
N VAL A 138 -40.50 18.03 -7.48
CA VAL A 138 -41.44 16.95 -7.81
C VAL A 138 -42.10 17.18 -9.17
N THR A 139 -42.48 18.42 -9.51
CA THR A 139 -43.05 18.73 -10.83
C THR A 139 -42.01 18.54 -11.94
N GLN A 140 -40.76 18.96 -11.70
CA GLN A 140 -39.65 18.70 -12.62
C GLN A 140 -39.35 17.21 -12.79
N PHE A 141 -39.36 16.43 -11.71
CA PHE A 141 -39.21 14.98 -11.79
C PHE A 141 -40.29 14.34 -12.66
N LYS A 142 -41.56 14.75 -12.50
CA LYS A 142 -42.67 14.24 -13.33
C LYS A 142 -42.48 14.58 -14.80
N LEU A 143 -42.06 15.81 -15.11
CA LEU A 143 -41.79 16.26 -16.47
C LEU A 143 -40.63 15.47 -17.09
N GLU A 144 -39.49 15.37 -16.40
CA GLU A 144 -38.33 14.61 -16.86
C GLU A 144 -38.66 13.12 -17.06
N TRP A 145 -39.46 12.53 -16.17
CA TRP A 145 -39.93 11.15 -16.30
C TRP A 145 -40.82 10.97 -17.52
N TYR A 146 -41.72 11.92 -17.77
CA TYR A 146 -42.60 11.93 -18.94
C TYR A 146 -41.80 12.02 -20.24
N ILE A 147 -40.87 12.98 -20.33
CA ILE A 147 -39.96 13.12 -21.48
C ILE A 147 -39.13 11.85 -21.69
N THR A 148 -38.60 11.26 -20.61
CA THR A 148 -37.82 10.01 -20.68
C THR A 148 -38.65 8.86 -21.25
N ARG A 149 -39.92 8.75 -20.85
CA ARG A 149 -40.85 7.75 -21.41
C ARG A 149 -41.08 7.98 -22.90
N LEU A 150 -41.37 9.21 -23.31
CA LEU A 150 -41.59 9.56 -24.73
C LEU A 150 -40.33 9.28 -25.56
N ASN A 151 -39.15 9.66 -25.07
CA ASN A 151 -37.86 9.34 -25.70
C ASN A 151 -37.66 7.84 -25.84
N GLY A 152 -38.02 7.05 -24.82
CA GLY A 152 -37.97 5.60 -24.88
C GLY A 152 -38.87 5.03 -25.98
N GLU A 153 -40.11 5.52 -26.08
CA GLU A 153 -41.05 5.13 -27.14
C GLU A 153 -40.53 5.52 -28.54
N PHE A 154 -40.01 6.74 -28.70
CA PHE A 154 -39.40 7.21 -29.95
C PHE A 154 -38.17 6.38 -30.36
N LEU A 155 -37.25 6.10 -29.42
CA LEU A 155 -36.05 5.29 -29.69
C LEU A 155 -36.39 3.87 -30.16
N VAL A 156 -37.45 3.26 -29.61
CA VAL A 156 -37.94 1.95 -30.07
C VAL A 156 -38.42 2.02 -31.51
N HIS A 157 -39.21 3.05 -31.85
CA HIS A 157 -39.67 3.25 -33.22
C HIS A 157 -38.52 3.57 -34.19
N TRP A 158 -37.57 4.39 -33.75
CA TRP A 158 -36.36 4.68 -34.51
C TRP A 158 -35.57 3.41 -34.81
N GLN A 159 -35.37 2.54 -33.80
CA GLN A 159 -34.64 1.29 -33.98
C GLN A 159 -35.35 0.33 -34.94
N ILE A 160 -36.67 0.22 -34.87
CA ILE A 160 -37.46 -0.59 -35.81
C ILE A 160 -37.32 -0.04 -37.23
N ARG A 161 -37.37 1.28 -37.40
CA ARG A 161 -37.22 1.95 -38.70
C ARG A 161 -35.81 1.74 -39.26
N SER A 162 -34.77 1.96 -38.45
CA SER A 162 -33.37 1.71 -38.82
C SER A 162 -33.13 0.26 -39.23
N PHE A 163 -33.78 -0.70 -38.56
CA PHE A 163 -33.71 -2.11 -38.94
C PHE A 163 -34.41 -2.41 -40.28
N LYS A 164 -35.58 -1.81 -40.52
CA LYS A 164 -36.27 -1.90 -41.84
C LYS A 164 -35.41 -1.28 -42.95
N GLY A 165 -34.78 -0.14 -42.68
CA GLY A 165 -33.82 0.52 -43.57
C GLY A 165 -32.64 -0.39 -43.89
N LEU A 166 -32.01 -0.96 -42.86
CA LEU A 166 -30.91 -1.92 -43.02
C LEU A 166 -31.28 -3.12 -43.91
N ILE A 167 -32.47 -3.69 -43.73
CA ILE A 167 -32.92 -4.81 -44.59
C ILE A 167 -33.02 -4.35 -46.04
N LYS A 168 -33.64 -3.20 -46.29
CA LYS A 168 -33.78 -2.63 -47.63
C LYS A 168 -32.41 -2.31 -48.26
N ASP A 169 -31.50 -1.73 -47.49
CA ASP A 169 -30.16 -1.38 -47.94
C ASP A 169 -29.30 -2.61 -48.24
N ILE A 170 -29.46 -3.70 -47.47
CA ILE A 170 -28.83 -5.00 -47.75
C ILE A 170 -29.29 -5.56 -49.10
N PHE A 171 -30.59 -5.43 -49.42
CA PHE A 171 -31.11 -5.88 -50.72
C PHE A 171 -30.59 -5.04 -51.89
N ILE A 172 -30.24 -3.77 -51.66
CA ILE A 172 -29.67 -2.88 -52.68
C ILE A 172 -28.16 -3.11 -52.85
N SER A 173 -27.41 -3.16 -51.75
CA SER A 173 -25.95 -3.39 -51.75
C SER A 173 -25.51 -4.15 -50.49
N PRO A 174 -25.23 -5.46 -50.60
CA PRO A 174 -24.83 -6.27 -49.45
C PRO A 174 -23.35 -6.12 -49.07
N ILE A 175 -22.54 -5.45 -49.91
CA ILE A 175 -21.07 -5.39 -49.76
C ILE A 175 -20.64 -4.83 -48.40
N PRO A 176 -21.17 -3.68 -47.92
CA PRO A 176 -20.74 -3.11 -46.63
C PRO A 176 -21.07 -4.02 -45.44
N VAL A 177 -22.22 -4.69 -45.47
CA VAL A 177 -22.67 -5.61 -44.40
C VAL A 177 -21.84 -6.90 -44.39
N ILE A 178 -21.56 -7.47 -45.56
CA ILE A 178 -20.67 -8.64 -45.69
C ILE A 178 -19.27 -8.30 -45.17
N TRP A 179 -18.74 -7.13 -45.53
CA TRP A 179 -17.41 -6.69 -45.08
C TRP A 179 -17.34 -6.47 -43.56
N ALA A 180 -18.35 -5.83 -42.98
CA ALA A 180 -18.47 -5.68 -41.53
C ALA A 180 -18.58 -7.05 -40.84
N GLY A 181 -19.38 -7.97 -41.38
CA GLY A 181 -19.51 -9.34 -40.87
C GLY A 181 -18.19 -10.11 -40.92
N LEU A 182 -17.43 -9.99 -42.01
CA LEU A 182 -16.10 -10.60 -42.16
C LEU A 182 -15.10 -10.05 -41.13
N LYS A 183 -15.11 -8.73 -40.87
CA LYS A 183 -14.29 -8.11 -39.82
C LYS A 183 -14.65 -8.62 -38.43
N VAL A 184 -15.93 -8.73 -38.10
CA VAL A 184 -16.41 -9.27 -36.80
C VAL A 184 -16.02 -10.75 -36.65
N LEU A 185 -16.18 -11.54 -37.70
CA LEU A 185 -15.76 -12.94 -37.72
C LEU A 185 -14.25 -13.08 -37.51
N PHE A 186 -13.45 -12.22 -38.14
CA PHE A 186 -12.00 -12.16 -37.90
C PHE A 186 -11.66 -11.81 -36.44
N ILE A 187 -12.36 -10.85 -35.83
CA ILE A 187 -12.20 -10.52 -34.40
C ILE A 187 -12.49 -11.75 -33.53
N TYR A 188 -13.53 -12.52 -33.85
CA TYR A 188 -13.87 -13.74 -33.12
C TYR A 188 -12.83 -14.86 -33.31
N PHE A 189 -12.26 -15.01 -34.51
CA PHE A 189 -11.12 -15.91 -34.74
C PHE A 189 -9.90 -15.50 -33.93
N ALA A 190 -9.58 -14.21 -33.87
CA ALA A 190 -8.51 -13.70 -33.02
C ALA A 190 -8.77 -13.96 -31.53
N LEU A 191 -10.02 -13.78 -31.07
CA LEU A 191 -10.44 -14.07 -29.69
C LEU A 191 -10.29 -15.56 -29.35
N THR A 192 -10.78 -16.45 -30.19
CA THR A 192 -10.70 -17.90 -29.96
C THR A 192 -9.25 -18.38 -29.95
N TRP A 193 -8.42 -17.89 -30.89
CA TRP A 193 -6.98 -18.13 -30.89
C TRP A 193 -6.30 -17.61 -29.61
N TRP A 194 -6.62 -16.37 -29.19
CA TRP A 194 -6.10 -15.78 -27.96
C TRP A 194 -6.46 -16.64 -26.74
N LEU A 195 -7.73 -17.01 -26.58
CA LEU A 195 -8.20 -17.79 -25.44
C LEU A 195 -7.57 -19.18 -25.41
N ALA A 196 -7.44 -19.85 -26.57
CA ALA A 196 -6.78 -21.15 -26.68
C ALA A 196 -5.29 -21.08 -26.29
N ASN A 197 -4.58 -20.03 -26.71
CA ASN A 197 -3.14 -19.90 -26.46
C ASN A 197 -2.80 -19.21 -25.14
N SER A 198 -3.75 -18.54 -24.50
CA SER A 198 -3.51 -17.72 -23.32
C SER A 198 -2.92 -18.48 -22.14
N LYS A 199 -3.40 -19.70 -21.85
CA LYS A 199 -2.88 -20.52 -20.75
C LYS A 199 -1.38 -20.78 -20.92
N ARG A 200 -0.97 -21.14 -22.14
CA ARG A 200 0.43 -21.38 -22.50
C ARG A 200 1.28 -20.12 -22.33
N LEU A 201 0.81 -18.98 -22.85
CA LEU A 201 1.53 -17.70 -22.76
C LEU A 201 1.71 -17.24 -21.31
N ILE A 202 0.67 -17.36 -20.48
CA ILE A 202 0.71 -16.99 -19.06
C ILE A 202 1.68 -17.88 -18.28
N GLU A 203 1.70 -19.19 -18.57
CA GLU A 203 2.61 -20.12 -17.90
C GLU A 203 4.07 -19.87 -18.27
N VAL A 204 4.35 -19.63 -19.56
CA VAL A 204 5.70 -19.26 -20.03
C VAL A 204 6.16 -17.96 -19.38
N PHE A 205 5.30 -16.93 -19.33
CA PHE A 205 5.58 -15.66 -18.67
C PHE A 205 5.89 -15.84 -17.18
N ARG A 206 5.11 -16.69 -16.49
CA ARG A 206 5.33 -16.99 -15.08
C ARG A 206 6.70 -17.63 -14.84
N LYS A 207 7.04 -18.67 -15.59
CA LYS A 207 8.32 -19.38 -15.43
C LYS A 207 9.52 -18.46 -15.72
N THR A 208 9.43 -17.64 -16.78
CA THR A 208 10.56 -16.79 -17.20
C THR A 208 10.74 -15.53 -16.36
N GLN A 209 9.67 -14.87 -15.92
CA GLN A 209 9.78 -13.53 -15.32
C GLN A 209 9.53 -13.49 -13.80
N LEU A 210 8.76 -14.44 -13.25
CA LEU A 210 8.39 -14.45 -11.83
C LEU A 210 9.18 -15.47 -11.01
N GLU A 211 9.52 -16.61 -11.58
CA GLU A 211 10.23 -17.68 -10.86
C GLU A 211 11.75 -17.53 -10.92
N LEU A 212 12.29 -16.98 -12.02
CA LEU A 212 13.73 -16.71 -12.17
C LEU A 212 14.20 -15.45 -11.40
N ASN A 213 13.34 -14.46 -11.20
CA ASN A 213 13.69 -13.20 -10.53
C ASN A 213 13.17 -13.18 -9.09
N GLN A 214 14.07 -13.17 -8.10
CA GLN A 214 13.70 -13.14 -6.67
C GLN A 214 12.97 -11.84 -6.23
N LYS A 215 13.13 -10.74 -6.98
CA LYS A 215 12.42 -9.47 -6.74
C LYS A 215 11.93 -8.86 -8.06
N PRO A 216 10.83 -9.37 -8.65
CA PRO A 216 10.34 -8.84 -9.92
C PRO A 216 9.87 -7.38 -9.74
N PRO A 217 10.15 -6.48 -10.71
CA PRO A 217 9.65 -5.11 -10.76
C PRO A 217 8.13 -5.03 -10.61
N LEU A 218 7.62 -3.89 -10.14
CA LEU A 218 6.19 -3.66 -9.92
C LEU A 218 5.36 -3.86 -11.20
N TRP A 219 5.87 -3.45 -12.37
CA TRP A 219 5.20 -3.63 -13.66
C TRP A 219 5.04 -5.10 -14.06
N ILE A 220 6.03 -5.96 -13.78
CA ILE A 220 5.93 -7.41 -14.05
C ILE A 220 4.84 -8.04 -13.16
N ARG A 221 4.73 -7.58 -11.91
CA ARG A 221 3.65 -8.01 -11.00
C ARG A 221 2.30 -7.53 -11.49
N LEU A 222 2.20 -6.27 -11.94
CA LEU A 222 0.99 -5.70 -12.53
C LEU A 222 0.52 -6.54 -13.73
N LEU A 223 1.44 -6.85 -14.65
CA LEU A 223 1.16 -7.65 -15.84
C LEU A 223 0.68 -9.06 -15.49
N TRP A 224 1.24 -9.67 -14.44
CA TRP A 224 0.73 -10.93 -13.90
C TRP A 224 -0.69 -10.81 -13.34
N TYR A 225 -1.01 -9.75 -12.60
CA TYR A 225 -2.38 -9.55 -12.11
C TYR A 225 -3.38 -9.36 -13.26
N ILE A 226 -3.00 -8.58 -14.27
CA ILE A 226 -3.79 -8.36 -15.50
C ILE A 226 -4.00 -9.70 -16.23
N SER A 227 -2.97 -10.56 -16.28
CA SER A 227 -3.06 -11.88 -16.92
C SER A 227 -4.10 -12.80 -16.27
N LYS A 228 -4.43 -12.59 -14.98
CA LYS A 228 -5.47 -13.37 -14.31
C LYS A 228 -6.89 -13.01 -14.79
N ALA A 229 -7.08 -11.77 -15.23
CA ALA A 229 -8.32 -11.28 -15.83
C ALA A 229 -8.35 -11.45 -17.37
N ASN A 230 -7.41 -12.20 -17.94
CA ASN A 230 -7.20 -12.32 -19.38
C ASN A 230 -8.47 -12.67 -20.18
N ARG A 231 -9.30 -13.60 -19.70
CA ARG A 231 -10.55 -13.97 -20.39
C ARG A 231 -11.51 -12.79 -20.49
N ALA A 232 -11.72 -12.06 -19.39
CA ALA A 232 -12.62 -10.92 -19.36
C ALA A 232 -12.09 -9.76 -20.21
N ILE A 233 -10.77 -9.53 -20.21
CA ILE A 233 -10.11 -8.53 -21.07
C ILE A 233 -10.29 -8.89 -22.55
N ALA A 234 -10.02 -10.15 -22.93
CA ALA A 234 -10.14 -10.58 -24.31
C ALA A 234 -11.58 -10.45 -24.83
N VAL A 235 -12.57 -10.85 -24.02
CA VAL A 235 -13.99 -10.71 -24.36
C VAL A 235 -14.41 -9.23 -24.44
N LEU A 236 -13.94 -8.37 -23.53
CA LEU A 236 -14.20 -6.93 -23.57
C LEU A 236 -13.64 -6.30 -24.85
N ILE A 237 -12.40 -6.61 -25.21
CA ILE A 237 -11.77 -6.11 -26.44
C ILE A 237 -12.56 -6.61 -27.67
N ALA A 238 -12.91 -7.89 -27.70
CA ALA A 238 -13.64 -8.45 -28.84
C ALA A 238 -15.03 -7.81 -29.01
N ILE A 239 -15.79 -7.64 -27.93
CA ILE A 239 -17.12 -7.00 -28.01
C ILE A 239 -16.99 -5.54 -28.38
N THR A 240 -16.07 -4.78 -27.79
CA THR A 240 -15.90 -3.34 -28.10
C THR A 240 -15.46 -3.13 -29.55
N LEU A 241 -14.49 -3.90 -30.05
CA LEU A 241 -14.09 -3.85 -31.47
C LEU A 241 -15.24 -4.27 -32.39
N SER A 242 -15.99 -5.32 -32.03
CA SER A 242 -17.15 -5.75 -32.82
C SER A 242 -18.20 -4.64 -32.87
N LEU A 243 -18.61 -4.09 -31.73
CA LEU A 243 -19.58 -3.00 -31.67
C LEU A 243 -19.14 -1.78 -32.51
N ARG A 244 -17.86 -1.41 -32.47
CA ARG A 244 -17.32 -0.32 -33.29
C ARG A 244 -17.36 -0.63 -34.79
N VAL A 245 -17.06 -1.86 -35.18
CA VAL A 245 -17.17 -2.29 -36.59
C VAL A 245 -18.64 -2.27 -37.02
N LEU A 246 -19.58 -2.81 -36.23
CA LEU A 246 -21.00 -2.76 -36.57
C LEU A 246 -21.52 -1.32 -36.63
N ALA A 247 -21.06 -0.44 -35.73
CA ALA A 247 -21.47 0.97 -35.69
C ALA A 247 -20.99 1.80 -36.91
N THR A 248 -20.11 1.25 -37.76
CA THR A 248 -19.78 1.89 -39.06
C THR A 248 -20.95 1.85 -40.05
N ILE A 249 -21.92 0.96 -39.84
CA ILE A 249 -23.15 0.90 -40.63
C ILE A 249 -24.12 1.93 -40.04
N PRO A 250 -24.61 2.93 -40.81
CA PRO A 250 -25.45 4.01 -40.29
C PRO A 250 -26.66 3.53 -39.47
N SER A 251 -27.33 2.48 -39.94
CA SER A 251 -28.49 1.85 -39.29
C SER A 251 -28.17 1.09 -37.99
N LEU A 252 -26.89 0.81 -37.70
CA LEU A 252 -26.42 0.16 -36.47
C LEU A 252 -25.56 1.09 -35.59
N SER A 253 -25.45 2.37 -35.93
CA SER A 253 -24.68 3.37 -35.19
C SER A 253 -25.05 3.44 -33.70
N GLN A 254 -26.32 3.20 -33.36
CA GLN A 254 -26.82 3.19 -31.98
C GLN A 254 -26.28 2.06 -31.11
N LEU A 255 -25.75 0.98 -31.70
CA LEU A 255 -25.14 -0.12 -30.93
C LEU A 255 -23.94 0.34 -30.10
N ILE A 256 -23.36 1.50 -30.39
CA ILE A 256 -22.28 2.09 -29.58
C ILE A 256 -22.72 2.41 -28.14
N VAL A 257 -24.02 2.58 -27.90
CA VAL A 257 -24.55 2.75 -26.53
C VAL A 257 -24.36 1.47 -25.71
N LEU A 258 -24.40 0.29 -26.34
CA LEU A 258 -24.13 -1.00 -25.69
C LEU A 258 -22.65 -1.14 -25.28
N GLU A 259 -21.75 -0.33 -25.83
CA GLU A 259 -20.35 -0.28 -25.42
C GLU A 259 -20.26 0.10 -23.93
N ILE A 260 -21.08 1.05 -23.48
CA ILE A 260 -21.13 1.50 -22.07
C ILE A 260 -21.43 0.32 -21.14
N PHE A 261 -22.49 -0.43 -21.44
CA PHE A 261 -22.92 -1.55 -20.62
C PHE A 261 -21.85 -2.65 -20.59
N THR A 262 -21.24 -2.89 -21.75
CA THR A 262 -20.12 -3.83 -21.90
C THR A 262 -18.94 -3.43 -21.01
N TRP A 263 -18.56 -2.14 -21.01
CA TRP A 263 -17.48 -1.62 -20.17
C TRP A 263 -17.77 -1.73 -18.68
N TRP A 264 -18.98 -1.42 -18.23
CA TRP A 264 -19.32 -1.55 -16.81
C TRP A 264 -19.36 -3.00 -16.34
N VAL A 265 -19.98 -3.89 -17.11
CA VAL A 265 -20.14 -5.30 -16.72
C VAL A 265 -18.81 -6.04 -16.81
N LEU A 266 -18.13 -5.98 -17.95
CA LEU A 266 -16.87 -6.71 -18.15
C LEU A 266 -15.68 -5.99 -17.53
N GLY A 267 -15.61 -4.66 -17.65
CA GLY A 267 -14.59 -3.86 -16.95
C GLY A 267 -14.73 -3.96 -15.43
N GLY A 268 -15.97 -3.98 -14.92
CA GLY A 268 -16.25 -4.28 -13.52
C GLY A 268 -15.75 -5.66 -13.10
N SER A 269 -15.99 -6.71 -13.89
CA SER A 269 -15.49 -8.06 -13.62
C SER A 269 -13.95 -8.15 -13.61
N ILE A 270 -13.28 -7.41 -14.49
CA ILE A 270 -11.82 -7.26 -14.52
C ILE A 270 -11.34 -6.60 -13.23
N ALA A 271 -11.95 -5.48 -12.84
CA ALA A 271 -11.62 -4.76 -11.62
C ALA A 271 -11.82 -5.62 -10.37
N ILE A 272 -12.93 -6.36 -10.28
CA ILE A 272 -13.19 -7.32 -9.20
C ILE A 272 -12.05 -8.35 -9.11
N SER A 273 -11.72 -8.98 -10.24
CA SER A 273 -10.67 -10.00 -10.30
C SER A 273 -9.31 -9.46 -9.86
N PHE A 274 -8.97 -8.24 -10.28
CA PHE A 274 -7.74 -7.56 -9.90
C PHE A 274 -7.70 -7.22 -8.40
N ILE A 275 -8.72 -6.54 -7.88
CA ILE A 275 -8.77 -6.07 -6.49
C ILE A 275 -8.81 -7.26 -5.52
N LEU A 276 -9.59 -8.31 -5.84
CA LEU A 276 -9.66 -9.52 -5.00
C LEU A 276 -8.31 -10.23 -4.97
N GLU A 277 -7.61 -10.35 -6.09
CA GLU A 277 -6.29 -11.01 -6.13
C GLU A 277 -5.23 -10.21 -5.37
N PHE A 278 -5.23 -8.89 -5.55
CA PHE A 278 -4.36 -7.98 -4.82
C PHE A 278 -4.60 -8.10 -3.31
N ALA A 279 -5.86 -8.06 -2.90
CA ALA A 279 -6.25 -8.20 -1.50
C ALA A 279 -5.89 -9.58 -0.92
N TYR A 280 -6.11 -10.67 -1.67
CA TYR A 280 -5.75 -12.02 -1.26
C TYR A 280 -4.24 -12.17 -1.04
N ARG A 281 -3.42 -11.68 -1.97
CA ARG A 281 -1.95 -11.80 -1.87
C ARG A 281 -1.39 -10.97 -0.71
N ASN A 282 -1.90 -9.76 -0.50
CA ASN A 282 -1.50 -8.89 0.60
C ASN A 282 -2.08 -9.31 1.96
N SER A 283 -2.95 -10.32 2.00
CA SER A 283 -3.55 -10.87 3.22
C SER A 283 -3.07 -12.29 3.56
N ARG A 284 -2.05 -12.81 2.87
CA ARG A 284 -1.48 -14.14 3.15
C ARG A 284 -0.96 -14.33 4.58
N SER A 285 -0.55 -13.26 5.25
CA SER A 285 -0.12 -13.28 6.65
C SER A 285 -1.28 -13.17 7.65
N SER A 286 -2.50 -12.98 7.18
CA SER A 286 -3.71 -12.81 8.02
C SER A 286 -4.47 -14.14 8.18
N SER A 287 -5.31 -14.24 9.21
CA SER A 287 -6.15 -15.43 9.42
C SER A 287 -7.16 -15.63 8.28
N LYS A 288 -7.52 -16.89 8.00
CA LYS A 288 -8.49 -17.25 6.94
C LYS A 288 -9.83 -16.51 7.08
N GLU A 289 -10.29 -16.33 8.32
CA GLU A 289 -11.52 -15.57 8.65
C GLU A 289 -11.43 -14.11 8.20
N ILE A 290 -10.31 -13.43 8.48
CA ILE A 290 -10.09 -12.02 8.09
C ILE A 290 -9.97 -11.88 6.57
N VAL A 291 -9.30 -12.83 5.92
CA VAL A 291 -9.18 -12.87 4.46
C VAL A 291 -10.56 -12.99 3.81
N ALA A 292 -11.38 -13.95 4.25
CA ALA A 292 -12.73 -14.14 3.74
C ALA A 292 -13.60 -12.91 3.96
N LEU A 293 -13.51 -12.28 5.13
CA LEU A 293 -14.25 -11.07 5.44
C LEU A 293 -13.86 -9.91 4.51
N ARG A 294 -12.56 -9.66 4.33
CA ARG A 294 -12.02 -8.63 3.44
C ARG A 294 -12.48 -8.81 2.00
N LEU A 295 -12.38 -10.03 1.47
CA LEU A 295 -12.83 -10.34 0.12
C LEU A 295 -14.35 -10.12 -0.03
N SER A 296 -15.14 -10.48 0.99
CA SER A 296 -16.59 -10.24 0.97
C SER A 296 -16.93 -8.75 0.98
N THR A 297 -16.23 -7.95 1.78
CA THR A 297 -16.41 -6.48 1.83
C THR A 297 -16.07 -5.81 0.52
N ILE A 298 -14.91 -6.17 -0.06
CA ILE A 298 -14.50 -5.67 -1.39
C ILE A 298 -15.57 -6.00 -2.42
N ARG A 299 -16.07 -7.24 -2.43
CA ARG A 299 -17.10 -7.67 -3.38
C ARG A 299 -18.37 -6.82 -3.27
N TRP A 300 -18.86 -6.54 -2.07
CA TRP A 300 -20.03 -5.69 -1.86
C TRP A 300 -19.83 -4.27 -2.42
N TYR A 301 -18.70 -3.63 -2.10
CA TYR A 301 -18.42 -2.28 -2.60
C TYR A 301 -18.23 -2.23 -4.11
N VAL A 302 -17.48 -3.17 -4.68
CA VAL A 302 -17.21 -3.16 -6.12
C VAL A 302 -18.48 -3.42 -6.92
N TRP A 303 -19.32 -4.40 -6.53
CA TRP A 303 -20.62 -4.60 -7.19
C TRP A 303 -21.53 -3.39 -7.06
N SER A 304 -21.54 -2.75 -5.90
CA SER A 304 -22.35 -1.55 -5.69
C SER A 304 -21.86 -0.40 -6.56
N PHE A 305 -20.56 -0.21 -6.69
CA PHE A 305 -19.97 0.79 -7.57
C PHE A 305 -20.29 0.54 -9.05
N ILE A 306 -20.27 -0.72 -9.49
CA ILE A 306 -20.65 -1.10 -10.86
C ILE A 306 -22.13 -0.77 -11.10
N VAL A 307 -23.03 -1.22 -10.22
CA VAL A 307 -24.48 -0.99 -10.38
C VAL A 307 -24.81 0.51 -10.36
N VAL A 308 -24.26 1.23 -9.38
CA VAL A 308 -24.44 2.69 -9.27
C VAL A 308 -23.88 3.41 -10.50
N GLY A 309 -22.69 3.03 -10.95
CA GLY A 309 -22.04 3.63 -12.10
C GLY A 309 -22.84 3.45 -13.39
N VAL A 310 -23.40 2.25 -13.61
CA VAL A 310 -24.32 1.98 -14.72
C VAL A 310 -25.56 2.87 -14.62
N ILE A 311 -26.21 2.91 -13.45
CA ILE A 311 -27.44 3.70 -13.25
C ILE A 311 -27.18 5.19 -13.47
N LEU A 312 -26.10 5.74 -12.90
CA LEU A 312 -25.74 7.15 -13.06
C LEU A 312 -25.36 7.49 -14.50
N GLN A 313 -24.62 6.62 -15.18
CA GLN A 313 -24.24 6.87 -16.58
C GLN A 313 -25.44 6.77 -17.53
N ILE A 314 -26.36 5.83 -17.30
CA ILE A 314 -27.62 5.77 -18.05
C ILE A 314 -28.42 7.03 -17.77
N SER A 315 -28.63 7.39 -16.50
CA SER A 315 -29.38 8.58 -16.10
C SER A 315 -28.82 9.85 -16.75
N HIS A 316 -27.50 10.04 -16.71
CA HIS A 316 -26.83 11.17 -17.35
C HIS A 316 -27.04 11.20 -18.86
N ARG A 317 -26.99 10.06 -19.55
CA ARG A 317 -27.18 10.03 -21.01
C ARG A 317 -28.62 10.17 -21.46
N THR A 318 -29.59 9.72 -20.65
CA THR A 318 -31.01 9.76 -21.03
C THR A 318 -31.70 11.05 -20.63
N VAL A 319 -31.37 11.61 -19.47
CA VAL A 319 -32.06 12.78 -18.88
C VAL A 319 -31.13 13.98 -18.73
N GLY A 320 -29.81 13.81 -18.85
CA GLY A 320 -28.82 14.83 -18.46
C GLY A 320 -28.67 14.96 -16.94
N LYS A 321 -27.92 15.95 -16.46
CA LYS A 321 -27.82 16.27 -15.03
C LYS A 321 -29.01 17.08 -14.52
N GLY A 322 -30.21 16.57 -14.74
CA GLY A 322 -31.47 17.12 -14.25
C GLY A 322 -31.86 16.64 -12.84
N THR A 323 -33.14 16.82 -12.50
CA THR A 323 -33.70 16.44 -11.20
C THR A 323 -33.60 14.93 -10.93
N ILE A 324 -33.92 14.09 -11.91
CA ILE A 324 -33.82 12.62 -11.79
C ILE A 324 -32.39 12.20 -11.44
N TYR A 325 -31.39 12.78 -12.10
CA TYR A 325 -29.97 12.48 -11.84
C TYR A 325 -29.57 12.82 -10.39
N HIS A 326 -29.98 14.00 -9.90
CA HIS A 326 -29.69 14.43 -8.53
C HIS A 326 -30.41 13.58 -7.47
N TRP A 327 -31.65 13.15 -7.73
CA TRP A 327 -32.38 12.23 -6.85
C TRP A 327 -31.71 10.86 -6.80
N ILE A 328 -31.33 10.31 -7.96
CA ILE A 328 -30.56 9.06 -8.04
C ILE A 328 -29.23 9.22 -7.28
N SER A 329 -28.50 10.32 -7.47
CA SER A 329 -27.25 10.58 -6.74
C SER A 329 -27.44 10.63 -5.23
N THR A 330 -28.56 11.17 -4.76
CA THR A 330 -28.91 11.17 -3.32
C THR A 330 -29.20 9.76 -2.83
N LEU A 331 -29.97 8.97 -3.59
CA LEU A 331 -30.25 7.58 -3.27
C LEU A 331 -28.99 6.72 -3.25
N VAL A 332 -28.06 6.97 -4.18
CA VAL A 332 -26.73 6.35 -4.24
C VAL A 332 -25.93 6.63 -2.97
N PHE A 333 -25.94 7.89 -2.48
CA PHE A 333 -25.29 8.23 -1.22
C PHE A 333 -25.87 7.42 -0.04
N VAL A 334 -27.20 7.36 0.07
CA VAL A 334 -27.89 6.57 1.10
C VAL A 334 -27.55 5.08 0.98
N TRP A 335 -27.51 4.54 -0.24
CA TRP A 335 -27.13 3.15 -0.53
C TRP A 335 -25.72 2.82 -0.01
N PHE A 336 -24.73 3.69 -0.25
CA PHE A 336 -23.37 3.49 0.27
C PHE A 336 -23.29 3.63 1.79
N VAL A 337 -24.10 4.49 2.41
CA VAL A 337 -24.22 4.56 3.88
C VAL A 337 -24.74 3.22 4.44
N LEU A 338 -25.81 2.66 3.85
CA LEU A 338 -26.36 1.37 4.27
C LEU A 338 -25.37 0.21 4.11
N ILE A 339 -24.63 0.17 3.00
CA ILE A 339 -23.55 -0.82 2.81
C ILE A 339 -22.47 -0.65 3.87
N SER A 340 -22.06 0.59 4.15
CA SER A 340 -21.04 0.88 5.14
C SER A 340 -21.44 0.39 6.53
N ILE A 341 -22.69 0.65 6.95
CA ILE A 341 -23.25 0.14 8.21
C ILE A 341 -23.26 -1.39 8.23
N ARG A 342 -23.70 -2.04 7.14
CA ARG A 342 -23.73 -3.51 7.05
C ARG A 342 -22.34 -4.13 7.13
N VAL A 343 -21.36 -3.54 6.45
CA VAL A 343 -19.96 -3.96 6.49
C VAL A 343 -19.41 -3.77 7.90
N LEU A 344 -19.67 -2.63 8.53
CA LEU A 344 -19.20 -2.32 9.88
C LEU A 344 -19.73 -3.34 10.90
N LYS A 345 -21.02 -3.68 10.84
CA LYS A 345 -21.63 -4.72 11.69
C LYS A 345 -20.92 -6.07 11.55
N LYS A 346 -20.47 -6.43 10.34
CA LYS A 346 -19.77 -7.69 10.07
C LYS A 346 -18.31 -7.66 10.55
N TRP A 347 -17.64 -6.51 10.50
CA TRP A 347 -16.27 -6.33 10.97
C TRP A 347 -16.15 -6.17 12.48
N ARG A 348 -17.22 -5.70 13.14
CA ARG A 348 -17.26 -5.40 14.57
C ARG A 348 -16.65 -6.49 15.46
N PRO A 349 -17.02 -7.78 15.35
CA PRO A 349 -16.47 -8.82 16.24
C PRO A 349 -14.95 -8.98 16.11
N ILE A 350 -14.42 -8.84 14.89
CA ILE A 350 -12.99 -8.98 14.61
C ILE A 350 -12.21 -7.78 15.15
N ILE A 351 -12.76 -6.57 14.99
CA ILE A 351 -12.16 -5.33 15.49
C ILE A 351 -11.97 -5.42 17.00
N PHE A 352 -13.04 -5.71 17.74
CA PHE A 352 -12.97 -5.76 19.20
C PHE A 352 -12.14 -6.93 19.72
N ARG A 353 -12.18 -8.11 19.08
CA ARG A 353 -11.27 -9.23 19.42
C ARG A 353 -9.79 -8.86 19.23
N ARG A 354 -9.48 -7.98 18.27
CA ARG A 354 -8.11 -7.50 18.04
C ARG A 354 -7.70 -6.42 19.03
N LEU A 355 -8.62 -5.52 19.40
CA LEU A 355 -8.40 -4.51 20.42
C LEU A 355 -8.18 -5.13 21.80
N GLU A 356 -8.96 -6.16 22.17
CA GLU A 356 -8.83 -6.88 23.45
C GLU A 356 -7.42 -7.44 23.69
N LYS A 357 -6.67 -7.77 22.63
CA LYS A 357 -5.30 -8.31 22.72
C LYS A 357 -4.21 -7.25 22.86
N MET A 358 -4.53 -5.96 22.74
CA MET A 358 -3.56 -4.87 22.87
C MET A 358 -3.47 -4.42 24.33
N GLN A 359 -2.25 -4.32 24.87
CA GLN A 359 -2.03 -4.00 26.29
C GLN A 359 -2.23 -2.49 26.61
N GLU A 360 -1.77 -1.60 25.72
CA GLU A 360 -1.90 -0.14 25.92
C GLU A 360 -2.98 0.43 25.01
N LYS A 361 -3.98 1.11 25.59
CA LYS A 361 -5.09 1.70 24.84
C LYS A 361 -5.42 3.10 25.39
N PRO A 362 -5.57 4.12 24.53
CA PRO A 362 -6.00 5.45 24.97
C PRO A 362 -7.49 5.47 25.35
N VAL A 363 -7.89 6.50 26.11
CA VAL A 363 -9.23 6.61 26.75
C VAL A 363 -10.40 6.53 25.75
N TRP A 364 -10.22 7.04 24.54
CA TRP A 364 -11.25 6.98 23.50
C TRP A 364 -11.43 5.57 22.90
N VAL A 365 -10.39 4.72 22.92
CA VAL A 365 -10.50 3.30 22.53
C VAL A 365 -11.20 2.51 23.63
N THR A 366 -10.90 2.79 24.90
CA THR A 366 -11.56 2.12 26.02
C THR A 366 -13.04 2.52 26.13
N TRP A 367 -13.39 3.77 25.79
CA TRP A 367 -14.78 4.19 25.59
C TRP A 367 -15.47 3.37 24.48
N ALA A 368 -14.81 3.13 23.35
CA ALA A 368 -15.36 2.35 22.25
C ALA A 368 -15.58 0.88 22.64
N GLU A 369 -14.66 0.28 23.42
CA GLU A 369 -14.83 -1.09 23.94
C GLU A 369 -16.04 -1.22 24.88
N ARG A 370 -16.26 -0.23 25.74
CA ARG A 370 -17.42 -0.20 26.66
C ARG A 370 -18.75 -0.09 25.93
N ASN A 371 -18.78 0.65 24.82
CA ASN A 371 -20.01 0.93 24.05
C ASN A 371 -20.19 0.00 22.83
N LYS A 372 -19.49 -1.13 22.77
CA LYS A 372 -19.48 -2.02 21.58
C LYS A 372 -20.83 -2.67 21.25
N GLU A 373 -21.69 -2.88 22.25
CA GLU A 373 -23.02 -3.50 22.09
C GLU A 373 -24.19 -2.51 22.23
N THR A 374 -23.95 -1.26 22.63
CA THR A 374 -25.01 -0.27 22.80
C THR A 374 -25.63 0.12 21.45
N PHE A 375 -26.97 0.14 21.37
CA PHE A 375 -27.69 0.53 20.16
C PHE A 375 -27.29 1.94 19.69
N LEU A 376 -27.10 2.12 18.38
CA LEU A 376 -26.55 3.32 17.70
C LEU A 376 -25.10 3.70 18.04
N LEU A 377 -24.66 3.62 19.30
CA LEU A 377 -23.28 3.90 19.71
C LEU A 377 -22.28 2.85 19.23
N ASN A 378 -22.75 1.65 18.89
CA ASN A 378 -21.95 0.58 18.30
C ASN A 378 -21.29 0.98 16.95
N ILE A 379 -21.92 1.87 16.16
CA ILE A 379 -21.38 2.37 14.89
C ILE A 379 -20.14 3.24 15.14
N PRO A 380 -20.22 4.38 15.85
CA PRO A 380 -19.05 5.21 16.12
C PRO A 380 -17.98 4.45 16.91
N ALA A 381 -18.35 3.58 17.86
CA ALA A 381 -17.39 2.73 18.57
C ALA A 381 -16.59 1.81 17.64
N SER A 382 -17.25 1.18 16.66
CA SER A 382 -16.57 0.34 15.67
C SER A 382 -15.66 1.15 14.75
N VAL A 383 -16.07 2.35 14.33
CA VAL A 383 -15.27 3.26 13.51
C VAL A 383 -14.00 3.67 14.25
N ILE A 384 -14.13 4.08 15.52
CA ILE A 384 -13.01 4.43 16.38
C ILE A 384 -12.02 3.26 16.50
N GLY A 385 -12.52 2.04 16.71
CA GLY A 385 -11.70 0.84 16.78
C GLY A 385 -10.94 0.55 15.48
N ILE A 386 -11.57 0.74 14.32
CA ILE A 386 -10.92 0.63 13.00
C ILE A 386 -9.81 1.65 12.86
N ILE A 387 -10.09 2.93 13.17
CA ILE A 387 -9.12 4.02 13.04
C ILE A 387 -7.89 3.73 13.89
N TYR A 388 -8.06 3.29 15.14
CA TYR A 388 -6.93 2.94 16.00
C TYR A 388 -6.09 1.79 15.43
N ILE A 389 -6.73 0.68 15.03
CA ILE A 389 -6.03 -0.46 14.42
C ILE A 389 -5.28 -0.03 13.15
N MET A 390 -5.89 0.85 12.35
CA MET A 390 -5.29 1.38 11.12
C MET A 390 -4.06 2.23 11.44
N VAL A 391 -4.13 3.12 12.43
CA VAL A 391 -3.00 3.95 12.86
C VAL A 391 -1.86 3.08 13.36
N VAL A 392 -2.11 2.14 14.27
CA VAL A 392 -1.08 1.23 14.81
C VAL A 392 -0.45 0.37 13.71
N THR A 393 -1.27 -0.15 12.78
CA THR A 393 -0.77 -0.96 11.65
C THR A 393 0.04 -0.10 10.67
N CYS A 394 -0.39 1.14 10.40
CA CYS A 394 0.30 2.08 9.53
C CYS A 394 1.65 2.48 10.13
N GLN A 395 1.69 2.84 11.41
CA GLN A 395 2.92 3.11 12.15
C GLN A 395 3.88 1.92 12.05
N GLY A 396 3.41 0.70 12.33
CA GLY A 396 4.22 -0.51 12.19
C GLY A 396 4.76 -0.73 10.77
N MET A 397 3.94 -0.49 9.73
CA MET A 397 4.38 -0.59 8.34
C MET A 397 5.40 0.48 7.96
N VAL A 398 5.18 1.72 8.38
CA VAL A 398 6.06 2.86 8.13
C VAL A 398 7.40 2.62 8.82
N VAL A 399 7.41 2.25 10.10
CA VAL A 399 8.63 1.90 10.84
C VAL A 399 9.35 0.72 10.16
N SER A 400 8.63 -0.33 9.75
CA SER A 400 9.23 -1.49 9.07
C SER A 400 9.83 -1.15 7.69
N LYS A 401 9.19 -0.28 6.91
CA LYS A 401 9.71 0.14 5.60
C LYS A 401 10.81 1.18 5.71
N LEU A 402 10.72 2.10 6.66
CA LEU A 402 11.73 3.12 6.86
C LEU A 402 12.99 2.55 7.52
N SER A 403 12.86 1.56 8.40
CA SER A 403 14.02 0.82 8.96
C SER A 403 14.83 0.03 7.92
N THR A 404 14.29 -0.21 6.72
CA THR A 404 15.04 -0.82 5.61
C THR A 404 15.81 0.22 4.77
N TYR A 405 15.55 1.52 4.94
CA TYR A 405 16.30 2.59 4.29
C TYR A 405 17.44 3.07 5.21
N THR A 406 18.66 3.06 4.66
CA THR A 406 19.90 3.44 5.37
C THR A 406 19.83 4.85 5.96
N PHE A 407 19.24 5.81 5.25
CA PHE A 407 19.10 7.20 5.70
C PHE A 407 18.17 7.36 6.93
N PHE A 408 17.02 6.67 6.96
CA PHE A 408 16.15 6.71 8.13
C PHE A 408 16.68 5.85 9.28
N SER A 409 17.43 4.79 9.00
CA SER A 409 18.17 4.06 10.03
C SER A 409 19.22 4.95 10.71
N GLN A 410 19.88 5.83 9.96
CA GLN A 410 20.80 6.84 10.48
C GLN A 410 20.06 7.94 11.25
N GLY A 411 18.88 8.37 10.76
CA GLY A 411 18.02 9.34 11.44
C GLY A 411 17.42 8.80 12.76
N LEU A 412 16.96 7.55 12.78
CA LEU A 412 16.57 6.86 14.01
C LEU A 412 17.76 6.63 14.92
N ALA A 413 18.93 6.25 14.39
CA ALA A 413 20.14 6.12 15.20
C ALA A 413 20.55 7.48 15.81
N TYR A 414 20.32 8.58 15.10
CA TYR A 414 20.53 9.93 15.61
C TYR A 414 19.50 10.32 16.67
N LEU A 415 18.21 10.05 16.45
CA LEU A 415 17.15 10.27 17.43
C LEU A 415 17.30 9.37 18.66
N PHE A 416 17.72 8.11 18.49
CA PHE A 416 18.08 7.22 19.57
C PHE A 416 19.36 7.68 20.26
N LYS A 417 20.35 8.20 19.53
CA LYS A 417 21.54 8.82 20.12
C LYS A 417 21.17 10.08 20.91
N ILE A 418 20.19 10.86 20.46
CA ILE A 418 19.63 11.99 21.20
C ILE A 418 18.86 11.49 22.42
N GLU A 419 17.98 10.51 22.29
CA GLU A 419 17.20 9.97 23.40
C GLU A 419 18.11 9.30 24.44
N VAL A 420 19.14 8.58 24.00
CA VAL A 420 20.22 8.03 24.84
C VAL A 420 21.07 9.15 25.41
N ALA A 421 21.38 10.21 24.67
CA ALA A 421 22.07 11.38 25.20
C ALA A 421 21.22 12.12 26.25
N LYS A 422 19.89 12.12 26.10
CA LYS A 422 18.92 12.73 27.02
C LYS A 422 18.71 11.87 28.27
N GLN A 423 18.76 10.55 28.11
CA GLN A 423 18.83 9.60 29.22
C GLN A 423 20.19 9.68 29.94
N ASN A 424 21.27 9.95 29.20
CA ASN A 424 22.58 10.27 29.76
C ASN A 424 22.63 11.69 30.35
N GLU A 425 21.78 12.64 29.94
CA GLU A 425 21.64 13.94 30.61
C GLU A 425 21.04 13.78 32.02
N SER A 426 20.22 12.74 32.21
CA SER A 426 19.75 12.35 33.55
C SER A 426 20.90 11.78 34.41
N GLU A 427 21.94 11.21 33.80
CA GLU A 427 23.23 10.90 34.45
C GLU A 427 24.18 12.12 34.51
N ALA A 428 24.05 13.10 33.60
CA ALA A 428 24.84 14.33 33.59
C ALA A 428 24.43 15.31 34.71
N GLN A 429 23.22 15.19 35.25
CA GLN A 429 22.87 15.82 36.53
C GLN A 429 23.68 15.26 37.71
N ALA A 430 24.36 14.11 37.57
CA ALA A 430 25.36 13.64 38.53
C ALA A 430 26.79 14.19 38.26
N GLN A 431 26.99 14.97 37.19
CA GLN A 431 28.29 15.57 36.82
C GLN A 431 28.39 17.06 37.18
N ASN A 432 27.98 17.44 38.39
CA ASN A 432 28.52 18.64 39.05
C ASN A 432 29.94 18.36 39.60
N LEU A 433 30.75 17.61 38.85
CA LEU A 433 32.12 17.25 39.21
C LEU A 433 33.06 18.05 38.32
N VAL A 434 33.78 18.99 38.94
CA VAL A 434 34.80 19.80 38.27
C VAL A 434 35.89 18.86 37.76
N ARG A 435 36.18 18.91 36.45
CA ARG A 435 37.31 18.18 35.86
C ARG A 435 38.59 18.61 36.57
N ILE A 436 39.23 17.68 37.28
CA ILE A 436 40.54 17.90 37.89
C ILE A 436 41.52 18.18 36.74
N ARG A 437 42.09 19.39 36.70
CA ARG A 437 43.10 19.82 35.72
C ARG A 437 44.47 19.81 36.39
N GLY A 438 45.45 19.18 35.75
CA GLY A 438 46.83 19.13 36.23
C GLY A 438 47.31 17.71 36.55
N ASP A 439 48.63 17.53 36.51
CA ASP A 439 49.29 16.24 36.78
C ASP A 439 49.36 15.92 38.28
N GLU A 440 49.14 16.90 39.16
CA GLU A 440 49.24 16.77 40.62
C GLU A 440 48.35 15.65 41.20
N ALA A 441 47.12 15.49 40.69
CA ALA A 441 46.23 14.43 41.14
C ALA A 441 46.68 13.03 40.69
N PHE A 442 47.31 12.92 39.51
CA PHE A 442 47.87 11.67 38.98
C PHE A 442 49.26 11.36 39.57
N GLN A 443 49.95 12.37 40.10
CA GLN A 443 51.15 12.21 40.92
C GLN A 443 50.81 11.73 42.34
N TYR A 444 49.69 12.21 42.90
CA TYR A 444 49.21 11.82 44.23
C TYR A 444 48.51 10.45 44.25
N VAL A 445 47.59 10.19 43.32
CA VAL A 445 46.95 8.87 43.12
C VAL A 445 47.41 8.28 41.80
N THR A 446 48.32 7.32 41.88
CA THR A 446 48.92 6.70 40.70
C THR A 446 47.89 5.85 39.92
N PRO A 447 47.90 5.90 38.58
CA PRO A 447 47.05 5.04 37.76
C PRO A 447 47.30 3.54 38.00
N GLY A 448 46.30 2.74 37.61
CA GLY A 448 46.40 1.28 37.60
C GLY A 448 47.50 0.75 36.68
N HIS A 449 48.37 -0.12 37.19
CA HIS A 449 49.32 -0.93 36.43
C HIS A 449 49.08 -2.44 36.65
N GLU A 450 49.76 -3.30 35.89
CA GLU A 450 49.55 -4.76 35.98
C GLU A 450 50.04 -5.34 37.32
N ASP A 451 51.12 -4.79 37.88
CA ASP A 451 51.73 -5.26 39.15
C ASP A 451 51.07 -4.69 40.40
N SER A 452 49.90 -4.10 40.24
CA SER A 452 49.29 -3.35 41.34
C SER A 452 48.51 -4.23 42.28
N THR A 453 48.47 -3.82 43.55
CA THR A 453 47.71 -4.52 44.60
C THR A 453 46.26 -4.72 44.18
N LEU A 454 45.82 -5.98 44.20
CA LEU A 454 44.46 -6.36 43.87
C LEU A 454 43.59 -6.27 45.12
N ILE A 455 42.52 -5.49 45.04
CA ILE A 455 41.50 -5.38 46.09
C ILE A 455 40.52 -6.57 45.98
N ASP A 456 39.99 -7.03 47.12
CA ASP A 456 38.98 -8.11 47.13
C ASP A 456 37.63 -7.58 46.61
N TYR A 457 37.47 -7.66 45.29
CA TYR A 457 36.31 -7.16 44.55
C TYR A 457 35.67 -8.27 43.71
N ALA A 458 34.34 -8.32 43.69
CA ALA A 458 33.54 -9.27 42.91
C ALA A 458 33.89 -10.75 43.15
N ARG A 459 34.16 -11.12 44.41
CA ARG A 459 34.64 -12.46 44.79
C ARG A 459 33.65 -13.57 44.45
N ASP A 460 32.36 -13.32 44.66
CA ASP A 460 31.30 -14.29 44.38
C ASP A 460 31.11 -14.48 42.87
N GLU A 461 31.14 -13.39 42.11
CA GLU A 461 31.10 -13.37 40.66
C GLU A 461 32.29 -14.11 40.06
N PHE A 462 33.50 -13.85 40.60
CA PHE A 462 34.73 -14.53 40.22
C PHE A 462 34.62 -16.03 40.47
N LYS A 463 34.15 -16.43 41.66
CA LYS A 463 33.96 -17.84 42.02
C LYS A 463 32.95 -18.53 41.10
N ASN A 464 31.86 -17.85 40.74
CA ASN A 464 30.82 -18.42 39.89
C ASN A 464 31.28 -18.61 38.44
N ILE A 465 31.91 -17.59 37.83
CA ILE A 465 32.46 -17.73 36.47
C ILE A 465 33.59 -18.76 36.43
N SER A 466 34.44 -18.79 37.45
CA SER A 466 35.55 -19.75 37.54
C SER A 466 35.09 -21.20 37.47
N LYS A 467 33.90 -21.54 38.02
CA LYS A 467 33.33 -22.90 37.93
C LYS A 467 33.13 -23.38 36.49
N TYR A 468 32.83 -22.47 35.57
CA TYR A 468 32.65 -22.79 34.16
C TYR A 468 33.98 -22.74 33.41
N VAL A 469 34.71 -21.64 33.59
CA VAL A 469 35.81 -21.22 32.72
C VAL A 469 37.16 -21.85 33.12
N LEU A 470 37.34 -22.20 34.39
CA LEU A 470 38.54 -22.91 34.87
C LEU A 470 38.33 -24.44 34.89
N SER A 471 37.12 -24.92 34.60
CA SER A 471 36.85 -26.36 34.42
C SER A 471 37.42 -26.88 33.10
N ASN A 472 37.45 -28.20 32.91
CA ASN A 472 37.83 -28.80 31.62
C ASN A 472 36.69 -28.81 30.58
N ASN A 473 35.50 -28.30 30.92
CA ASN A 473 34.35 -28.33 30.01
C ASN A 473 34.35 -27.08 29.10
N PRO A 474 33.98 -27.20 27.82
CA PRO A 474 33.82 -26.06 26.94
C PRO A 474 32.69 -25.17 27.45
N ALA A 475 32.99 -23.89 27.66
CA ALA A 475 32.04 -22.91 28.16
C ALA A 475 32.28 -21.54 27.51
N VAL A 476 31.20 -20.84 27.19
CA VAL A 476 31.19 -19.44 26.71
C VAL A 476 30.38 -18.62 27.70
N CYS A 477 31.07 -17.83 28.52
CA CYS A 477 30.47 -17.01 29.57
C CYS A 477 30.55 -15.52 29.23
N VAL A 478 29.72 -14.71 29.91
CA VAL A 478 29.74 -13.25 29.78
C VAL A 478 29.93 -12.59 31.14
N VAL A 479 30.78 -11.58 31.17
CA VAL A 479 30.92 -10.61 32.26
C VAL A 479 30.35 -9.29 31.79
N SER A 480 29.45 -8.69 32.56
CA SER A 480 28.88 -7.39 32.25
C SER A 480 29.04 -6.42 33.41
N GLY A 481 29.39 -5.18 33.12
CA GLY A 481 29.67 -4.16 34.13
C GLY A 481 29.48 -2.75 33.61
N GLU A 482 29.35 -1.78 34.52
CA GLU A 482 29.41 -0.36 34.17
C GLU A 482 30.83 0.00 33.70
N ARG A 483 30.98 1.03 32.87
CA ARG A 483 32.28 1.41 32.34
C ARG A 483 33.19 1.85 33.49
N GLY A 484 34.41 1.33 33.53
CA GLY A 484 35.38 1.62 34.59
C GLY A 484 35.23 0.79 35.86
N ILE A 485 34.28 -0.17 35.92
CA ILE A 485 34.06 -0.98 37.12
C ILE A 485 35.17 -2.02 37.41
N GLY A 486 36.12 -2.22 36.48
CA GLY A 486 37.23 -3.18 36.64
C GLY A 486 37.09 -4.48 35.83
N THR A 487 36.27 -4.50 34.77
CA THR A 487 36.09 -5.68 33.88
C THR A 487 37.40 -6.22 33.30
N THR A 488 38.27 -5.33 32.81
CA THR A 488 39.56 -5.71 32.21
C THR A 488 40.46 -6.39 33.22
N THR A 489 40.57 -5.85 34.44
CA THR A 489 41.35 -6.45 35.54
C THR A 489 40.78 -7.81 35.92
N PHE A 490 39.46 -7.93 36.00
CA PHE A 490 38.77 -9.20 36.28
C PHE A 490 39.09 -10.28 35.22
N LEU A 491 39.08 -9.92 33.93
CA LEU A 491 39.46 -10.84 32.85
C LEU A 491 40.93 -11.26 32.93
N LYS A 492 41.85 -10.32 33.16
CA LYS A 492 43.28 -10.61 33.30
C LYS A 492 43.57 -11.52 34.50
N GLN A 493 42.87 -11.31 35.62
CA GLN A 493 42.97 -12.21 36.78
C GLN A 493 42.51 -13.64 36.46
N LEU A 494 41.42 -13.81 35.68
CA LEU A 494 40.97 -15.13 35.24
C LEU A 494 42.02 -15.81 34.35
N LEU A 495 42.59 -15.06 33.40
CA LEU A 495 43.66 -15.56 32.53
C LEU A 495 44.92 -15.93 33.32
N HIS A 496 45.29 -15.18 34.35
CA HIS A 496 46.46 -15.50 35.17
C HIS A 496 46.24 -16.74 36.06
N LYS A 497 45.01 -17.03 36.49
CA LYS A 497 44.71 -18.19 37.35
C LYS A 497 44.51 -19.50 36.58
N VAL A 498 44.40 -19.47 35.25
CA VAL A 498 44.22 -20.69 34.46
C VAL A 498 45.52 -21.48 34.40
N LYS A 499 45.44 -22.79 34.70
CA LYS A 499 46.59 -23.71 34.64
C LYS A 499 46.41 -24.83 33.61
N ASN A 500 45.17 -25.05 33.16
CA ASN A 500 44.74 -26.15 32.31
C ASN A 500 44.36 -25.68 30.89
N ALA A 501 44.78 -24.48 30.48
CA ALA A 501 44.61 -23.94 29.14
C ALA A 501 45.62 -22.83 28.88
N THR A 502 45.95 -22.61 27.61
CA THR A 502 46.76 -21.49 27.16
C THR A 502 45.88 -20.22 27.16
N PRO A 503 46.23 -19.18 27.95
CA PRO A 503 45.44 -17.96 28.05
C PRO A 503 45.63 -17.07 26.81
N ILE A 504 44.52 -16.55 26.28
CA ILE A 504 44.52 -15.58 25.18
C ILE A 504 43.69 -14.37 25.59
N TYR A 505 44.29 -13.19 25.52
CA TYR A 505 43.59 -11.93 25.73
C TYR A 505 43.37 -11.24 24.38
N LEU A 506 42.11 -10.92 24.08
CA LEU A 506 41.71 -10.18 22.88
C LEU A 506 41.01 -8.90 23.30
N ASN A 507 41.42 -7.76 22.78
CA ASN A 507 40.71 -6.51 22.97
C ASN A 507 39.97 -6.18 21.67
N CYS A 508 38.64 -6.21 21.67
CA CYS A 508 37.90 -6.02 20.43
C CYS A 508 38.25 -4.67 19.78
N PRO A 509 38.77 -4.63 18.54
CA PRO A 509 39.14 -3.38 17.89
C PRO A 509 37.92 -2.56 17.48
N TYR A 510 38.14 -1.27 17.18
CA TYR A 510 37.06 -0.36 16.78
C TYR A 510 36.47 -0.70 15.39
N ALA A 511 37.25 -1.31 14.48
CA ALA A 511 36.71 -1.78 13.20
C ALA A 511 35.76 -2.98 13.35
N GLY A 512 35.71 -3.61 14.53
CA GLY A 512 34.77 -4.67 14.88
C GLY A 512 35.26 -6.06 14.48
N TYR A 513 34.34 -6.89 13.98
CA TYR A 513 34.57 -8.34 13.85
C TYR A 513 35.68 -8.74 12.88
N SER A 514 35.86 -8.03 11.76
CA SER A 514 36.87 -8.39 10.75
C SER A 514 38.29 -8.28 11.31
N GLU A 515 38.61 -7.17 11.96
CA GLU A 515 39.93 -6.94 12.55
C GLU A 515 40.13 -7.80 13.82
N LEU A 516 39.07 -8.05 14.59
CA LEU A 516 39.13 -9.00 15.71
C LEU A 516 39.59 -10.40 15.27
N ILE A 517 39.11 -10.87 14.11
CA ILE A 517 39.49 -12.18 13.57
C ILE A 517 40.96 -12.20 13.13
N GLN A 518 41.46 -11.09 12.58
CA GLN A 518 42.87 -10.95 12.23
C GLN A 518 43.78 -10.96 13.47
N GLU A 519 43.45 -10.18 14.49
CA GLU A 519 44.19 -10.20 15.77
C GLU A 519 44.10 -11.57 16.45
N PHE A 520 42.96 -12.25 16.35
CA PHE A 520 42.81 -13.58 16.91
C PHE A 520 43.63 -14.63 16.13
N ALA A 521 43.75 -14.50 14.80
CA ALA A 521 44.63 -15.35 14.00
C ALA A 521 46.11 -15.17 14.42
N GLU A 522 46.57 -13.92 14.54
CA GLU A 522 47.93 -13.60 14.98
C GLU A 522 48.23 -14.18 16.38
N GLN A 523 47.30 -14.07 17.33
CA GLN A 523 47.45 -14.64 18.69
C GLN A 523 47.46 -16.18 18.71
N LEU A 524 46.95 -16.83 17.67
CA LEU A 524 47.01 -18.28 17.48
C LEU A 524 48.24 -18.72 16.66
N GLY A 525 49.13 -17.79 16.28
CA GLY A 525 50.29 -18.07 15.44
C GLY A 525 49.96 -18.34 13.96
N LEU A 526 48.80 -17.90 13.49
CA LEU A 526 48.39 -17.97 12.08
C LEU A 526 48.71 -16.65 11.35
N GLU A 527 48.72 -16.69 10.02
CA GLU A 527 48.83 -15.49 9.19
C GLU A 527 47.64 -14.55 9.44
N ARG A 528 47.90 -13.23 9.42
CA ARG A 528 46.90 -12.20 9.77
C ARG A 528 45.67 -12.22 8.86
N ASP A 529 45.81 -12.65 7.62
CA ASP A 529 44.72 -12.78 6.65
C ASP A 529 43.92 -14.09 6.79
N ALA A 530 44.28 -14.93 7.78
CA ALA A 530 43.58 -16.18 8.02
C ALA A 530 42.10 -15.96 8.37
N GLY A 531 41.23 -16.59 7.58
CA GLY A 531 39.78 -16.46 7.74
C GLY A 531 39.21 -17.32 8.88
N GLU A 532 37.93 -17.10 9.19
CA GLU A 532 37.17 -17.83 10.22
C GLU A 532 37.33 -19.38 10.13
N ILE A 533 37.42 -19.92 8.91
CA ILE A 533 37.52 -21.37 8.65
C ILE A 533 38.89 -21.92 9.04
N GLN A 534 39.97 -21.17 8.78
CA GLN A 534 41.34 -21.57 9.13
C GLN A 534 41.51 -21.56 10.64
N ILE A 535 41.05 -20.50 11.32
CA ILE A 535 41.02 -20.41 12.79
C ILE A 535 40.23 -21.58 13.38
N LEU A 536 39.03 -21.85 12.87
CA LEU A 536 38.20 -22.97 13.34
C LEU A 536 38.90 -24.32 13.15
N THR A 537 39.61 -24.50 12.03
CA THR A 537 40.36 -25.73 11.74
C THR A 537 41.55 -25.88 12.67
N HIS A 538 42.26 -24.79 12.95
CA HIS A 538 43.35 -24.75 13.91
C HIS A 538 42.86 -25.10 15.31
N LEU A 539 41.81 -24.43 15.81
CA LEU A 539 41.22 -24.74 17.12
C LEU A 539 40.79 -26.22 17.23
N ARG A 540 40.20 -26.80 16.18
CA ARG A 540 39.80 -28.21 16.18
C ARG A 540 40.99 -29.18 16.23
N LYS A 541 42.08 -28.85 15.56
CA LYS A 541 43.27 -29.72 15.42
C LYS A 541 44.30 -29.48 16.53
N SER A 542 44.24 -28.35 17.25
CA SER A 542 45.19 -28.03 18.31
C SER A 542 45.16 -29.09 19.41
N GLU A 543 46.35 -29.49 19.86
CA GLU A 543 46.51 -30.37 21.03
C GLU A 543 46.26 -29.61 22.34
N GLU A 544 46.41 -28.28 22.31
CA GLU A 544 46.18 -27.40 23.45
C GLU A 544 44.71 -26.96 23.57
N SER A 545 44.29 -26.70 24.80
CA SER A 545 43.03 -26.02 25.09
C SER A 545 43.29 -24.55 25.36
N TYR A 546 42.41 -23.67 24.91
CA TYR A 546 42.58 -22.22 25.04
C TYR A 546 41.53 -21.66 26.00
N LEU A 547 41.92 -20.67 26.80
CA LEU A 547 41.02 -19.79 27.52
C LEU A 547 41.07 -18.41 26.89
N ILE A 548 40.00 -18.03 26.20
CA ILE A 548 39.94 -16.80 25.40
C ILE A 548 39.12 -15.74 26.16
N ALA A 549 39.76 -14.67 26.61
CA ALA A 549 39.08 -13.53 27.18
C ALA A 549 38.95 -12.42 26.13
N LEU A 550 37.73 -12.09 25.74
CA LEU A 550 37.44 -10.97 24.85
C LEU A 550 37.00 -9.76 25.68
N ASP A 551 37.84 -8.73 25.72
CA ASP A 551 37.51 -7.43 26.28
C ASP A 551 36.84 -6.52 25.23
N ASN A 552 36.08 -5.53 25.70
CA ASN A 552 35.35 -4.56 24.90
C ASN A 552 34.39 -5.18 23.86
N GLY A 553 33.77 -6.32 24.18
CA GLY A 553 32.84 -7.04 23.32
C GLY A 553 31.61 -6.23 22.90
N GLN A 554 31.30 -5.13 23.59
CA GLN A 554 30.28 -4.17 23.16
C GLN A 554 30.54 -3.59 21.76
N ARG A 555 31.79 -3.57 21.28
CA ARG A 555 32.13 -3.12 19.92
C ARG A 555 31.63 -4.07 18.82
N LEU A 556 31.32 -5.33 19.17
CA LEU A 556 30.66 -6.29 18.28
C LEU A 556 29.13 -6.15 18.27
N VAL A 557 28.59 -5.27 19.11
CA VAL A 557 27.16 -5.03 19.28
C VAL A 557 26.82 -3.66 18.70
N LYS A 558 25.97 -3.65 17.67
CA LYS A 558 25.44 -2.43 17.06
C LYS A 558 23.93 -2.36 17.26
N PRO A 559 23.35 -1.20 17.65
CA PRO A 559 21.91 -1.04 17.87
C PRO A 559 21.15 -0.92 16.53
N MET A 560 21.27 -1.93 15.67
CA MET A 560 20.65 -1.99 14.34
C MET A 560 20.22 -3.44 14.01
N VAL A 561 19.35 -3.62 13.02
CA VAL A 561 18.94 -4.96 12.56
C VAL A 561 20.18 -5.71 12.04
N GLY A 562 20.44 -6.90 12.58
CA GLY A 562 21.66 -7.66 12.28
C GLY A 562 22.93 -7.12 12.96
N GLY A 563 22.81 -6.14 13.87
CA GLY A 563 23.93 -5.57 14.61
C GLY A 563 24.54 -6.49 15.67
N LEU A 564 23.96 -7.69 15.89
CA LEU A 564 24.53 -8.76 16.71
C LEU A 564 25.31 -9.80 15.91
N THR A 565 25.38 -9.68 14.58
CA THR A 565 25.99 -10.69 13.70
C THR A 565 27.44 -10.97 14.07
N GLY A 566 28.24 -9.95 14.38
CA GLY A 566 29.65 -10.12 14.79
C GLY A 566 29.77 -10.95 16.07
N LEU A 567 29.01 -10.60 17.11
CA LEU A 567 28.98 -11.34 18.36
C LEU A 567 28.51 -12.79 18.16
N ILE A 568 27.45 -13.01 17.36
CA ILE A 568 26.93 -14.35 17.04
C ILE A 568 27.98 -15.20 16.32
N LYS A 569 28.63 -14.62 15.29
CA LYS A 569 29.68 -15.31 14.54
C LYS A 569 30.84 -15.72 15.43
N PHE A 570 31.31 -14.81 16.30
CA PHE A 570 32.37 -15.11 17.25
C PHE A 570 31.98 -16.23 18.21
N THR A 571 30.82 -16.14 18.85
CA THR A 571 30.34 -17.19 19.77
C THR A 571 30.15 -18.54 19.07
N ASN A 572 29.66 -18.52 17.82
CA ASN A 572 29.48 -19.74 17.04
C ASN A 572 30.82 -20.35 16.62
N LEU A 573 31.81 -19.54 16.25
CA LEU A 573 33.17 -20.01 15.95
C LEU A 573 33.75 -20.75 17.16
N LEU A 574 33.65 -20.15 18.34
CA LEU A 574 34.10 -20.75 19.60
C LEU A 574 33.36 -22.06 19.92
N ARG A 575 32.02 -22.09 19.81
CA ARG A 575 31.24 -23.32 20.07
C ARG A 575 31.49 -24.42 19.03
N ARG A 576 31.76 -24.07 17.77
CA ARG A 576 32.01 -25.05 16.69
C ARG A 576 33.38 -25.71 16.77
N SER A 577 34.29 -25.20 17.57
CA SER A 577 35.62 -25.77 17.76
C SER A 577 35.59 -27.18 18.38
N LYS A 578 34.51 -27.56 19.10
CA LYS A 578 34.23 -28.88 19.71
C LYS A 578 35.27 -29.44 20.69
N LYS A 579 36.44 -28.81 20.83
CA LYS A 579 37.45 -29.06 21.86
C LYS A 579 37.09 -28.31 23.15
N ASN A 580 37.85 -28.55 24.22
CA ASN A 580 37.65 -27.96 25.55
C ASN A 580 38.09 -26.48 25.65
N HIS A 581 37.91 -25.71 24.57
CA HIS A 581 38.17 -24.28 24.58
C HIS A 581 37.08 -23.55 25.36
N ARG A 582 37.50 -22.56 26.13
CA ARG A 582 36.66 -21.79 27.03
C ARG A 582 36.80 -20.33 26.70
N ALA A 583 35.72 -19.57 26.84
CA ALA A 583 35.73 -18.16 26.50
C ALA A 583 34.93 -17.32 27.48
N VAL A 584 35.43 -16.12 27.77
CA VAL A 584 34.75 -15.10 28.57
C VAL A 584 34.70 -13.82 27.78
N LEU A 585 33.49 -13.30 27.57
CA LEU A 585 33.29 -12.04 26.86
C LEU A 585 32.91 -10.96 27.86
N ALA A 586 33.67 -9.87 27.92
CA ALA A 586 33.25 -8.67 28.63
C ALA A 586 32.39 -7.80 27.69
N VAL A 587 31.17 -7.50 28.12
CA VAL A 587 30.25 -6.62 27.40
C VAL A 587 29.74 -5.56 28.36
N GLU A 588 29.87 -4.30 28.01
CA GLU A 588 29.35 -3.20 28.82
C GLU A 588 27.84 -3.34 29.12
N LYS A 589 27.43 -3.05 30.36
CA LYS A 589 26.05 -3.22 30.87
C LYS A 589 24.99 -2.54 30.00
N ALA A 590 25.27 -1.34 29.49
CA ALA A 590 24.36 -0.64 28.58
C ALA A 590 24.12 -1.43 27.28
N SER A 591 25.20 -1.96 26.70
CA SER A 591 25.15 -2.78 25.48
C SER A 591 24.58 -4.17 25.75
N TRP A 592 24.79 -4.73 26.94
CA TRP A 592 24.21 -6.01 27.34
C TRP A 592 22.68 -5.99 27.33
N ARG A 593 22.05 -4.90 27.80
CA ARG A 593 20.57 -4.75 27.75
C ARG A 593 20.02 -4.85 26.32
N PHE A 594 20.79 -4.41 25.32
CA PHE A 594 20.42 -4.58 23.92
C PHE A 594 20.54 -6.04 23.47
N VAL A 595 21.63 -6.71 23.86
CA VAL A 595 21.85 -8.14 23.57
C VAL A 595 20.73 -9.00 24.17
N ASP A 596 20.31 -8.71 25.39
CA ASP A 596 19.28 -9.43 26.14
C ASP A 596 17.89 -9.27 25.48
N ARG A 597 17.46 -8.03 25.21
CA ARG A 597 16.18 -7.75 24.54
C ARG A 597 16.07 -8.34 23.14
N ALA A 598 17.15 -8.30 22.37
CA ALA A 598 17.14 -8.72 20.97
C ALA A 598 17.08 -10.24 20.80
N ARG A 599 17.28 -11.04 21.86
CA ARG A 599 17.49 -12.49 21.75
C ARG A 599 16.49 -13.38 22.46
N GLY A 600 15.69 -12.86 23.40
CA GLY A 600 14.70 -13.67 24.12
C GLY A 600 15.35 -14.92 24.73
N GLU A 601 14.76 -16.11 24.55
CA GLU A 601 15.15 -17.37 25.23
C GLU A 601 16.34 -18.15 24.62
N ARG A 602 17.01 -17.66 23.56
CA ARG A 602 18.12 -18.42 22.93
C ARG A 602 19.41 -18.29 23.73
N LEU A 603 19.75 -19.34 24.50
CA LEU A 603 20.98 -19.46 25.30
C LEU A 603 22.24 -19.50 24.40
N LEU A 604 22.87 -18.34 24.18
CA LEU A 604 24.16 -18.25 23.50
C LEU A 604 25.35 -18.36 24.45
N PHE A 605 25.10 -18.23 25.74
CA PHE A 605 26.10 -18.21 26.79
C PHE A 605 25.68 -19.17 27.89
N ASP A 606 26.67 -19.87 28.45
CA ASP A 606 26.42 -20.88 29.49
C ASP A 606 26.25 -20.21 30.86
N TRP A 607 26.79 -19.00 31.02
CA TRP A 607 26.63 -18.18 32.21
C TRP A 607 26.81 -16.69 31.91
N VAL A 608 26.07 -15.83 32.62
CA VAL A 608 26.17 -14.38 32.54
C VAL A 608 26.26 -13.85 33.96
N THR A 609 27.25 -13.00 34.24
CA THR A 609 27.42 -12.36 35.55
C THR A 609 27.55 -10.86 35.42
N PHE A 610 26.96 -10.15 36.39
CA PHE A 610 27.07 -8.70 36.50
C PHE A 610 28.02 -8.36 37.63
N LEU A 611 29.05 -7.56 37.33
CA LEU A 611 29.96 -7.09 38.37
C LEU A 611 29.24 -6.10 39.30
N PRO A 612 29.41 -6.24 40.63
CA PRO A 612 28.75 -5.40 41.62
C PRO A 612 29.33 -3.98 41.62
N ARG A 613 28.62 -3.03 42.20
CA ARG A 613 29.21 -1.70 42.43
C ARG A 613 30.28 -1.79 43.51
N TRP A 614 31.33 -0.99 43.39
CA TRP A 614 32.32 -0.84 44.44
C TRP A 614 31.65 -0.26 45.68
N ASN A 615 31.87 -0.89 46.84
CA ASN A 615 31.46 -0.30 48.11
C ASN A 615 32.51 0.72 48.58
N GLU A 616 32.14 1.58 49.53
CA GLU A 616 32.99 2.68 49.98
C GLU A 616 34.33 2.18 50.57
N GLN A 617 34.30 1.07 51.31
CA GLN A 617 35.51 0.45 51.88
C GLN A 617 36.48 -0.02 50.78
N GLN A 618 35.99 -0.70 49.74
CA GLN A 618 36.79 -1.15 48.62
C GLN A 618 37.35 0.02 47.80
N VAL A 619 36.60 1.12 47.65
CA VAL A 619 37.12 2.34 47.00
C VAL A 619 38.21 2.97 47.86
N ALA A 620 38.03 3.03 49.19
CA ALA A 620 39.05 3.54 50.10
C ALA A 620 40.33 2.70 50.04
N GLU A 621 40.22 1.37 50.11
CA GLU A 621 41.33 0.43 49.96
C GLU A 621 42.02 0.57 48.59
N LEU A 622 41.24 0.72 47.52
CA LEU A 622 41.77 0.96 46.18
C LEU A 622 42.57 2.27 46.18
N LEU A 623 42.03 3.37 46.67
CA LEU A 623 42.74 4.65 46.71
C LEU A 623 43.99 4.58 47.58
N GLU A 624 43.93 3.98 48.77
CA GLU A 624 45.09 3.80 49.64
C GLU A 624 46.21 3.00 48.98
N SER A 625 45.86 1.97 48.21
CA SER A 625 46.84 1.19 47.43
C SER A 625 47.51 2.00 46.31
N ARG A 626 46.91 3.13 45.91
CA ARG A 626 47.34 3.97 44.78
C ARG A 626 47.97 5.29 45.20
N ILE A 627 47.79 5.70 46.46
CA ILE A 627 48.41 6.90 46.98
C ILE A 627 49.94 6.72 46.90
N ASN A 628 50.58 7.67 46.25
CA ASN A 628 52.02 7.71 46.11
C ASN A 628 52.67 7.87 47.50
N GLN A 629 53.29 6.81 48.00
CA GLN A 629 53.88 6.78 49.33
C GLN A 629 55.05 7.76 49.50
N GLY A 630 55.66 8.23 48.40
CA GLY A 630 56.72 9.23 48.39
C GLY A 630 56.25 10.62 48.85
N GLU A 631 55.05 11.05 48.46
CA GLU A 631 54.49 12.34 48.89
C GLU A 631 53.84 12.28 50.27
N ARG A 632 53.30 11.11 50.68
CA ARG A 632 52.65 10.93 52.00
C ARG A 632 53.61 11.22 53.16
N LYS A 633 54.92 10.96 52.99
CA LYS A 633 55.96 11.32 53.98
C LYS A 633 56.33 12.81 53.99
N SER A 634 56.14 13.54 52.89
CA SER A 634 56.53 14.95 52.77
C SER A 634 55.54 15.95 53.39
N ARG A 635 54.29 15.52 53.65
CA ARG A 635 53.23 16.34 54.26
C ARG A 635 52.92 16.00 55.73
N LEU A 636 53.62 15.01 56.30
CA LEU A 636 53.54 14.65 57.72
C LEU A 636 54.75 15.14 58.54
N LEU A 637 55.71 15.79 57.88
CA LEU A 637 56.73 16.68 58.46
C LEU A 637 56.32 18.12 58.13
#